data_AF-A0A9E0HDE4-F1
#
_entry.id   AF-A0A9E0HDE4-F1
#
_cell.length_a   1.000
_cell.length_b   1.000
_cell.length_c   1.000
_cell.angle_alpha   90.00
_cell.angle_beta   90.00
_cell.angle_gamma   90.00
#
_symmetry.space_group_name_H-M   'P 1'
#
loop_
_entity.id
_entity.type
_entity.pdbx_description
1 polymer ?
#
loop_
_entity_poly.entity_id
_entity_poly.type
_entity_poly.pdbx_seq_one_letter_code
_entity_poly.pdbx_strand_id
1 'polypeptide(L)'
;MSLEAAIRDASLDPAALDERGLLPVAQARALLAATDAVDRDNLDQVWLALLSLDDGAELARAAAHLRWNHPPRGKANLALVERYGDGALAWLATRQEHGVLIDHPWCVLPSLHALATPGALALLLSVDGVLVDAGSMTAWVYERAPVPDEGAELAEAALAQVIAWSRRHLAIALPVLASAAEHNPRAAEALRALARQDPGAVGEGLRAAGAERLIAQLDLTTGLDVDTVVAELAEASLRSWPVFHTGVDGRLEYFGLRVIGARARSGDGWAIVFERLQGSDPDMFMVARYAYGPAAEGGFDYEHSDQLSFEFEGDGDEPVFGGTTVVGPVGPMRIDESVFARFDLRPEGMTEHGSWAARAVAIRAYLEAHPGACWPPVEDALAATGLADAEVIVVSTSYQHPAPWSGDGDPPWPTAVDAAPAIRSLVDAVLSGDASRFAPGPSNLDWRIHATCASAMPAPWTTHPFDVDGAWVAAAMRVAAVAADDRGLMPLAEARAVVAAADALARGDGRAVGEAWVWDGDRTWAALLSLADGDEAAAALRRLPRRDGPRDAADNRALVERYGDDAAAIVRAQARADGVVVGEPLLRATMMALGTAAGFRLVWDLTGWDEPGATGTPDEQAGALFAAWVAAHPAVGFVELGRLVATGDAAAGSFLTTWAAPQVRRVFGWLRDGLGEATAEQIFARLGMSSRLAPAQVLAALDHAAARGGDAWPTFVTGVGPSREYHGLRLLGARVGDGWVVVLERFEGYGPRLRVARYAYGDGVVEGLGTARAVELPEDLAVDDADTRMIEPPDYWTRVERPQRRIAAARAYLAATPSAVWAPAAEVLAAVGITAAEVIVDTVAFAHAPTPSQSPTYQTLAEALVAREPSRFAPGESNLAVALYVTGPVVPAPAPVDDADAQNEEPEEPDDDDDDSDDDSDDDSDDDSDSDDDSDDDSDDAT
;
A
#
# COMPACT_ATOMS: atom_id res chain seq x y z
N MET A 1 9.78 27.79 9.02
CA MET A 1 11.24 27.87 9.27
C MET A 1 11.53 29.10 10.11
N SER A 2 12.09 28.89 11.31
CA SER A 2 12.56 29.95 12.22
C SER A 2 14.01 30.35 11.93
N LEU A 3 14.50 31.39 12.61
CA LEU A 3 15.91 31.81 12.61
C LEU A 3 16.84 30.67 13.07
N GLU A 4 16.43 29.90 14.07
CA GLU A 4 17.20 28.75 14.58
C GLU A 4 17.35 27.66 13.51
N ALA A 5 16.26 27.32 12.80
CA ALA A 5 16.32 26.36 11.71
C ALA A 5 17.22 26.84 10.56
N ALA A 6 17.21 28.15 10.24
CA ALA A 6 18.11 28.73 9.25
C ALA A 6 19.60 28.63 9.65
N ILE A 7 19.92 28.80 10.94
CA ILE A 7 21.28 28.63 11.48
C ILE A 7 21.73 27.17 11.35
N ARG A 8 20.86 26.23 11.74
CA ARG A 8 21.13 24.79 11.65
C ARG A 8 21.37 24.34 10.21
N ASP A 9 20.50 24.76 9.28
CA ASP A 9 20.53 24.31 7.90
C ASP A 9 21.78 24.83 7.14
N ALA A 10 22.32 25.99 7.53
CA ALA A 10 23.57 26.53 6.97
C ALA A 10 24.81 25.65 7.26
N SER A 11 24.71 24.71 8.21
CA SER A 11 25.75 23.70 8.51
C SER A 11 27.14 24.30 8.76
N LEU A 12 27.20 25.49 9.37
CA LEU A 12 28.45 26.14 9.73
C LEU A 12 28.98 25.62 11.06
N ASP A 13 30.31 25.59 11.20
CA ASP A 13 30.96 25.36 12.48
C ASP A 13 30.46 26.41 13.50
N PRO A 14 29.91 26.02 14.66
CA PRO A 14 29.50 26.95 15.70
C PRO A 14 30.60 27.95 16.10
N ALA A 15 31.88 27.60 15.96
CA ALA A 15 33.01 28.49 16.21
C ALA A 15 33.18 29.62 15.17
N ALA A 16 32.54 29.48 13.99
CA ALA A 16 32.52 30.50 12.95
C ALA A 16 31.40 31.55 13.14
N LEU A 17 30.51 31.33 14.11
CA LEU A 17 29.42 32.25 14.45
C LEU A 17 29.89 33.27 15.51
N ASP A 18 29.35 34.48 15.46
CA ASP A 18 29.59 35.51 16.47
C ASP A 18 28.71 35.32 17.72
N GLU A 19 28.81 36.23 18.69
CA GLU A 19 28.07 36.16 19.96
C GLU A 19 26.55 36.12 19.82
N ARG A 20 26.01 36.41 18.63
CA ARG A 20 24.58 36.33 18.31
C ARG A 20 24.16 34.96 17.77
N GLY A 21 25.11 34.05 17.55
CA GLY A 21 24.87 32.79 16.82
C GLY A 21 24.70 32.99 15.30
N LEU A 22 25.23 34.09 14.76
CA LEU A 22 25.10 34.47 13.35
C LEU A 22 26.48 34.65 12.71
N LEU A 23 26.55 34.82 11.39
CA LEU A 23 27.82 35.16 10.73
C LEU A 23 28.32 36.53 11.21
N PRO A 24 29.63 36.72 11.44
CA PRO A 24 30.19 38.03 11.68
C PRO A 24 29.78 38.99 10.56
N VAL A 25 29.26 40.18 10.90
CA VAL A 25 28.67 41.12 9.93
C VAL A 25 29.61 41.42 8.76
N ALA A 26 30.92 41.54 9.02
CA ALA A 26 31.92 41.77 7.97
C ALA A 26 32.02 40.60 6.97
N GLN A 27 31.92 39.36 7.46
CA GLN A 27 31.93 38.15 6.64
C GLN A 27 30.61 38.01 5.86
N ALA A 28 29.47 38.28 6.50
CA ALA A 28 28.17 38.29 5.83
C ALA A 28 28.14 39.30 4.68
N ARG A 29 28.61 40.53 4.91
CA ARG A 29 28.74 41.57 3.87
C ARG A 29 29.65 41.13 2.72
N ALA A 30 30.79 40.52 3.04
CA ALA A 30 31.74 40.05 2.03
C ALA A 30 31.14 38.93 1.17
N LEU A 31 30.43 37.97 1.78
CA LEU A 31 29.74 36.90 1.07
C LEU A 31 28.66 37.47 0.14
N LEU A 32 27.79 38.34 0.65
CA LEU A 32 26.69 38.93 -0.14
C LEU A 32 27.19 39.81 -1.29
N ALA A 33 28.31 40.52 -1.09
CA ALA A 33 28.95 41.30 -2.16
C ALA A 33 29.60 40.42 -3.24
N ALA A 34 29.94 39.17 -2.94
CA ALA A 34 30.51 38.21 -3.87
C ALA A 34 29.46 37.35 -4.59
N THR A 35 28.21 37.38 -4.12
CA THR A 35 27.10 36.57 -4.65
C THR A 35 26.23 37.40 -5.58
N ASP A 36 26.03 36.92 -6.82
CA ASP A 36 25.10 37.51 -7.79
C ASP A 36 23.79 36.70 -7.94
N ALA A 37 23.82 35.43 -7.55
CA ALA A 37 22.67 34.53 -7.63
C ALA A 37 22.64 33.58 -6.43
N VAL A 38 21.43 33.35 -5.92
CA VAL A 38 21.13 32.37 -4.87
C VAL A 38 20.64 31.10 -5.56
N ASP A 39 21.44 30.05 -5.47
CA ASP A 39 21.18 28.72 -6.05
C ASP A 39 21.22 27.65 -4.97
N ARG A 40 20.89 26.41 -5.35
CA ARG A 40 20.85 25.26 -4.43
C ARG A 40 22.13 25.11 -3.59
N ASP A 41 23.29 25.36 -4.17
CA ASP A 41 24.57 25.01 -3.56
C ASP A 41 25.05 26.11 -2.58
N ASN A 42 24.52 27.33 -2.67
CA ASN A 42 24.86 28.45 -1.79
C ASN A 42 23.69 29.00 -0.95
N LEU A 43 22.47 28.49 -1.15
CA LEU A 43 21.23 28.98 -0.58
C LEU A 43 21.31 29.22 0.94
N ASP A 44 21.63 28.18 1.69
CA ASP A 44 21.56 28.21 3.15
C ASP A 44 22.59 29.19 3.75
N GLN A 45 23.77 29.33 3.12
CA GLN A 45 24.82 30.28 3.53
C GLN A 45 24.46 31.73 3.19
N VAL A 46 23.95 31.98 1.99
CA VAL A 46 23.52 33.32 1.55
C VAL A 46 22.34 33.79 2.39
N TRP A 47 21.40 32.87 2.70
CA TRP A 47 20.27 33.16 3.58
C TRP A 47 20.71 33.56 4.99
N LEU A 48 21.60 32.78 5.61
CA LEU A 48 22.16 33.13 6.92
C LEU A 48 22.93 34.46 6.89
N ALA A 49 23.67 34.76 5.81
CA ALA A 49 24.36 36.03 5.66
C ALA A 49 23.39 37.22 5.59
N LEU A 50 22.26 37.09 4.89
CA LEU A 50 21.21 38.11 4.89
C LEU A 50 20.62 38.32 6.29
N LEU A 51 20.46 37.27 7.09
CA LEU A 51 19.98 37.36 8.48
C LEU A 51 21.02 37.93 9.47
N SER A 52 22.28 37.99 9.05
CA SER A 52 23.41 38.44 9.88
C SER A 52 23.71 39.93 9.80
N LEU A 53 23.04 40.67 8.90
CA LEU A 53 23.21 42.11 8.69
C LEU A 53 22.72 42.95 9.88
N ASP A 54 23.06 44.24 9.92
CA ASP A 54 22.78 45.08 11.09
C ASP A 54 21.28 45.37 11.23
N ASP A 55 20.63 45.77 10.14
CA ASP A 55 19.23 46.16 10.10
C ASP A 55 18.52 45.82 8.78
N GLY A 56 17.19 45.97 8.77
CA GLY A 56 16.37 45.67 7.60
C GLY A 56 16.60 46.59 6.39
N ALA A 57 17.13 47.80 6.60
CA ALA A 57 17.47 48.70 5.50
C ALA A 57 18.76 48.24 4.80
N GLU A 58 19.71 47.70 5.56
CA GLU A 58 20.90 47.04 5.03
C GLU A 58 20.54 45.76 4.28
N LEU A 59 19.68 44.92 4.86
CA LEU A 59 19.10 43.75 4.18
C LEU A 59 18.53 44.14 2.81
N ALA A 60 17.66 45.16 2.77
CA ALA A 60 17.02 45.60 1.53
C ALA A 60 18.03 46.01 0.45
N ARG A 61 19.12 46.71 0.85
CA ARG A 61 20.20 47.09 -0.06
C ARG A 61 21.00 45.88 -0.54
N ALA A 62 21.36 44.97 0.37
CA ALA A 62 22.19 43.82 0.08
C ALA A 62 21.47 42.75 -0.77
N ALA A 63 20.16 42.61 -0.61
CA ALA A 63 19.36 41.65 -1.36
C ALA A 63 18.81 42.21 -2.69
N ALA A 64 19.04 43.49 -3.00
CA ALA A 64 18.52 44.13 -4.21
C ALA A 64 19.20 43.61 -5.50
N HIS A 65 20.49 43.24 -5.44
CA HIS A 65 21.21 42.71 -6.61
C HIS A 65 21.16 41.18 -6.74
N LEU A 66 20.66 40.48 -5.72
CA LEU A 66 20.61 39.02 -5.71
C LEU A 66 19.50 38.50 -6.62
N ARG A 67 19.85 37.61 -7.56
CA ARG A 67 18.89 36.83 -8.32
C ARG A 67 18.56 35.54 -7.58
N TRP A 68 17.30 35.29 -7.32
CA TRP A 68 16.86 34.08 -6.61
C TRP A 68 16.54 33.00 -7.64
N ASN A 69 17.45 32.03 -7.80
CA ASN A 69 17.17 30.82 -8.58
C ASN A 69 16.50 29.76 -7.69
N HIS A 70 16.80 29.75 -6.40
CA HIS A 70 16.18 28.86 -5.42
C HIS A 70 15.64 29.68 -4.22
N PRO A 71 14.42 29.41 -3.74
CA PRO A 71 13.90 30.00 -2.51
C PRO A 71 14.54 29.34 -1.27
N PRO A 72 14.61 30.05 -0.12
CA PRO A 72 15.04 29.47 1.15
C PRO A 72 14.08 28.35 1.56
N ARG A 73 14.55 27.36 2.33
CA ARG A 73 13.75 26.17 2.61
C ARG A 73 12.51 26.53 3.45
N GLY A 74 11.42 25.80 3.17
CA GLY A 74 10.12 25.94 3.83
C GLY A 74 9.30 27.12 3.30
N LYS A 75 8.06 26.84 2.86
CA LYS A 75 7.10 27.87 2.40
C LYS A 75 6.60 28.80 3.51
N ALA A 76 6.85 28.48 4.78
CA ALA A 76 6.49 29.30 5.94
C ALA A 76 7.75 29.83 6.65
N ASN A 77 8.63 30.51 5.93
CA ASN A 77 9.89 31.03 6.48
C ASN A 77 9.70 32.41 7.13
N LEU A 78 9.90 32.50 8.44
CA LEU A 78 9.68 33.69 9.26
C LEU A 78 10.98 34.32 9.80
N ALA A 79 12.14 33.75 9.45
CA ALA A 79 13.43 34.14 10.02
C ALA A 79 13.75 35.64 9.85
N LEU A 80 13.30 36.26 8.75
CA LEU A 80 13.48 37.69 8.52
C LEU A 80 12.68 38.56 9.48
N VAL A 81 11.46 38.16 9.81
CA VAL A 81 10.59 38.88 10.74
C VAL A 81 11.09 38.72 12.16
N GLU A 82 11.48 37.51 12.55
CA GLU A 82 12.11 37.24 13.84
C GLU A 82 13.37 38.10 14.03
N ARG A 83 14.17 38.28 12.97
CA ARG A 83 15.41 39.03 13.03
C ARG A 83 15.23 40.55 12.97
N TYR A 84 14.40 41.06 12.05
CA TYR A 84 14.35 42.49 11.72
C TYR A 84 13.04 43.17 12.11
N GLY A 85 12.02 42.42 12.51
CA GLY A 85 10.66 42.93 12.73
C GLY A 85 10.22 43.81 11.55
N ASP A 86 9.65 44.98 11.87
CA ASP A 86 9.18 45.98 10.91
C ASP A 86 10.24 46.41 9.88
N GLY A 87 11.53 46.30 10.23
CA GLY A 87 12.64 46.60 9.32
C GLY A 87 12.64 45.73 8.05
N ALA A 88 12.07 44.51 8.12
CA ALA A 88 11.95 43.62 6.96
C ALA A 88 11.06 44.21 5.86
N LEU A 89 10.11 45.09 6.19
CA LEU A 89 9.15 45.68 5.24
C LEU A 89 9.86 46.42 4.10
N ALA A 90 11.00 47.05 4.38
CA ALA A 90 11.80 47.74 3.37
C ALA A 90 12.26 46.80 2.25
N TRP A 91 12.62 45.56 2.58
CA TRP A 91 13.00 44.55 1.60
C TRP A 91 11.79 43.93 0.91
N LEU A 92 10.74 43.58 1.66
CA LEU A 92 9.49 43.03 1.11
C LEU A 92 8.89 43.95 0.04
N ALA A 93 8.90 45.27 0.27
CA ALA A 93 8.44 46.26 -0.70
C ALA A 93 9.26 46.26 -2.01
N THR A 94 10.52 45.80 -1.99
CA THR A 94 11.34 45.67 -3.23
C THR A 94 10.95 44.48 -4.10
N ARG A 95 10.08 43.58 -3.61
CA ARG A 95 9.60 42.40 -4.36
C ARG A 95 8.40 42.71 -5.25
N GLN A 96 8.05 43.99 -5.37
CA GLN A 96 7.05 44.45 -6.30
C GLN A 96 7.66 44.62 -7.71
N GLU A 97 7.12 43.90 -8.69
CA GLU A 97 7.47 44.04 -10.11
C GLU A 97 6.22 44.50 -10.88
N HIS A 98 6.31 45.62 -11.60
CA HIS A 98 5.20 46.16 -12.42
C HIS A 98 3.86 46.29 -11.68
N GLY A 99 3.89 46.67 -10.40
CA GLY A 99 2.68 46.78 -9.59
C GLY A 99 2.33 45.49 -8.83
N VAL A 100 2.87 44.34 -9.20
CA VAL A 100 2.53 43.02 -8.62
C VAL A 100 3.54 42.62 -7.56
N LEU A 101 3.07 42.22 -6.37
CA LEU A 101 3.93 41.61 -5.36
C LEU A 101 4.17 40.14 -5.70
N ILE A 102 5.43 39.76 -5.84
CA ILE A 102 5.81 38.39 -6.19
C ILE A 102 6.27 37.67 -4.92
N ASP A 103 5.66 36.52 -4.59
CA ASP A 103 6.13 35.66 -3.51
C ASP A 103 7.37 34.85 -3.93
N HIS A 104 8.44 35.57 -4.29
CA HIS A 104 9.73 34.97 -4.62
C HIS A 104 10.87 35.82 -4.06
N PRO A 105 11.74 35.24 -3.21
CA PRO A 105 11.67 33.89 -2.64
C PRO A 105 10.38 33.61 -1.83
N TRP A 106 9.95 32.33 -1.66
CA TRP A 106 8.72 31.87 -0.94
C TRP A 106 8.65 32.19 0.57
N CYS A 107 9.25 33.29 0.99
CA CYS A 107 9.22 33.83 2.34
C CYS A 107 8.59 35.23 2.39
N VAL A 108 8.26 35.83 1.23
CA VAL A 108 7.78 37.21 1.14
C VAL A 108 6.39 37.32 1.73
N LEU A 109 5.43 36.51 1.28
CA LEU A 109 4.08 36.51 1.84
C LEU A 109 4.06 36.04 3.31
N PRO A 110 4.69 34.92 3.70
CA PRO A 110 4.75 34.50 5.11
C PRO A 110 5.31 35.60 6.03
N SER A 111 6.39 36.25 5.61
CA SER A 111 6.97 37.37 6.38
C SER A 111 6.01 38.55 6.47
N LEU A 112 5.32 38.88 5.38
CA LEU A 112 4.35 39.98 5.37
C LEU A 112 3.15 39.70 6.29
N HIS A 113 2.67 38.45 6.33
CA HIS A 113 1.62 37.98 7.24
C HIS A 113 2.04 37.95 8.70
N ALA A 114 3.31 37.66 9.00
CA ALA A 114 3.81 37.71 10.37
C ALA A 114 4.00 39.14 10.91
N LEU A 115 4.16 40.15 10.04
CA LEU A 115 4.30 41.55 10.45
C LEU A 115 2.97 42.16 10.89
N ALA A 116 2.77 42.26 12.20
CA ALA A 116 1.63 42.94 12.83
C ALA A 116 1.76 44.47 12.79
N THR A 117 1.88 45.07 11.60
CA THR A 117 1.99 46.53 11.45
C THR A 117 1.07 47.14 10.39
N PRO A 118 0.65 48.41 10.56
CA PRO A 118 -0.08 49.13 9.52
C PRO A 118 0.67 49.18 8.17
N GLY A 119 2.01 49.16 8.21
CA GLY A 119 2.85 49.22 7.00
C GLY A 119 2.72 47.98 6.12
N ALA A 120 2.60 46.79 6.71
CA ALA A 120 2.41 45.55 5.97
C ALA A 120 1.08 45.54 5.19
N LEU A 121 -0.01 45.94 5.85
CA LEU A 121 -1.31 46.09 5.20
C LEU A 121 -1.32 47.21 4.15
N ALA A 122 -0.65 48.33 4.42
CA ALA A 122 -0.52 49.42 3.46
C ALA A 122 0.19 48.96 2.18
N LEU A 123 1.22 48.10 2.29
CA LEU A 123 1.89 47.50 1.14
C LEU A 123 0.92 46.64 0.32
N LEU A 124 0.18 45.71 0.94
CA LEU A 124 -0.83 44.88 0.27
C LEU A 124 -1.95 45.70 -0.40
N LEU A 125 -2.33 46.83 0.18
CA LEU A 125 -3.31 47.73 -0.41
C LEU A 125 -2.76 48.56 -1.58
N SER A 126 -1.43 48.72 -1.67
CA SER A 126 -0.76 49.56 -2.66
C SER A 126 -0.39 48.83 -3.96
N VAL A 127 -0.35 47.49 -3.94
CA VAL A 127 0.02 46.68 -5.11
C VAL A 127 -1.19 46.46 -6.03
N ASP A 128 -0.99 46.32 -7.33
CA ASP A 128 -2.07 46.03 -8.28
C ASP A 128 -2.52 44.57 -8.19
N GLY A 129 -1.60 43.66 -7.84
CA GLY A 129 -1.88 42.23 -7.67
C GLY A 129 -0.84 41.49 -6.85
N VAL A 130 -1.09 40.20 -6.58
CA VAL A 130 -0.15 39.29 -5.89
C VAL A 130 0.00 37.99 -6.69
N LEU A 131 1.23 37.51 -6.85
CA LEU A 131 1.53 36.16 -7.35
C LEU A 131 1.95 35.27 -6.17
N VAL A 132 1.03 34.41 -5.70
CA VAL A 132 1.20 33.58 -4.50
C VAL A 132 2.14 32.39 -4.75
N ASP A 133 1.94 31.66 -5.84
CA ASP A 133 2.85 30.57 -6.24
C ASP A 133 3.72 31.04 -7.40
N ALA A 134 4.80 31.75 -7.07
CA ALA A 134 5.72 32.31 -8.07
C ALA A 134 6.56 31.25 -8.82
N GLY A 135 6.37 29.96 -8.53
CA GLY A 135 7.02 28.83 -9.21
C GLY A 135 6.69 27.48 -8.59
N SER A 136 7.23 26.42 -9.17
CA SER A 136 7.18 25.04 -8.66
C SER A 136 8.60 24.51 -8.42
N MET A 137 8.72 23.52 -7.54
CA MET A 137 9.96 22.79 -7.32
C MET A 137 9.75 21.35 -7.75
N THR A 138 10.38 20.94 -8.85
CA THR A 138 10.34 19.56 -9.33
C THR A 138 11.76 19.05 -9.36
N ALA A 139 12.04 17.94 -8.65
CA ALA A 139 13.38 17.36 -8.56
C ALA A 139 14.50 18.38 -8.21
N TRP A 140 14.22 19.30 -7.28
CA TRP A 140 15.14 20.36 -6.83
C TRP A 140 15.50 21.41 -7.89
N VAL A 141 14.78 21.43 -9.02
CA VAL A 141 14.81 22.51 -10.01
C VAL A 141 13.61 23.41 -9.75
N TYR A 142 13.89 24.68 -9.49
CA TYR A 142 12.86 25.69 -9.39
C TYR A 142 12.52 26.20 -10.79
N GLU A 143 11.25 26.07 -11.16
CA GLU A 143 10.72 26.70 -12.36
C GLU A 143 9.85 27.87 -11.93
N ARG A 144 10.26 29.09 -12.32
CA ARG A 144 9.48 30.30 -12.05
C ARG A 144 8.18 30.23 -12.85
N ALA A 145 7.05 30.39 -12.16
CA ALA A 145 5.75 30.50 -12.78
C ALA A 145 5.72 31.77 -13.66
N PRO A 146 5.13 31.70 -14.87
CA PRO A 146 4.86 32.91 -15.63
C PRO A 146 3.93 33.81 -14.80
N VAL A 147 4.19 35.11 -14.82
CA VAL A 147 3.23 36.08 -14.27
C VAL A 147 2.00 36.03 -15.20
N PRO A 148 0.81 35.71 -14.69
CA PRO A 148 -0.40 35.70 -15.51
C PRO A 148 -0.60 37.07 -16.19
N ASP A 149 -0.96 37.06 -17.47
CA ASP A 149 -1.35 38.28 -18.19
C ASP A 149 -2.71 38.83 -17.68
N GLU A 150 -3.47 38.01 -16.95
CA GLU A 150 -4.79 38.32 -16.44
C GLU A 150 -4.73 39.12 -15.14
N GLY A 151 -4.76 40.45 -15.26
CA GLY A 151 -4.74 41.35 -14.10
C GLY A 151 -5.90 41.16 -13.10
N ALA A 152 -6.99 40.49 -13.48
CA ALA A 152 -8.11 40.19 -12.59
C ALA A 152 -7.75 39.13 -11.54
N GLU A 153 -7.13 38.01 -11.96
CA GLU A 153 -6.69 36.93 -11.05
C GLU A 153 -5.68 37.45 -10.03
N LEU A 154 -4.72 38.27 -10.49
CA LEU A 154 -3.72 38.89 -9.62
C LEU A 154 -4.34 39.87 -8.62
N ALA A 155 -5.36 40.64 -9.02
CA ALA A 155 -6.06 41.57 -8.14
C ALA A 155 -6.92 40.84 -7.10
N GLU A 156 -7.54 39.72 -7.48
CA GLU A 156 -8.28 38.83 -6.60
C GLU A 156 -7.34 38.19 -5.56
N ALA A 157 -6.18 37.69 -5.99
CA ALA A 157 -5.14 37.19 -5.10
C ALA A 157 -4.67 38.27 -4.11
N ALA A 158 -4.50 39.52 -4.55
CA ALA A 158 -4.16 40.63 -3.65
C ALA A 158 -5.26 40.91 -2.62
N LEU A 159 -6.53 40.90 -3.03
CA LEU A 159 -7.66 41.03 -2.11
C LEU A 159 -7.67 39.89 -1.08
N ALA A 160 -7.44 38.65 -1.52
CA ALA A 160 -7.35 37.50 -0.63
C ALA A 160 -6.24 37.66 0.42
N GLN A 161 -5.05 38.15 0.02
CA GLN A 161 -3.96 38.44 0.95
C GLN A 161 -4.30 39.56 1.94
N VAL A 162 -4.97 40.64 1.49
CA VAL A 162 -5.46 41.72 2.38
C VAL A 162 -6.42 41.17 3.42
N ILE A 163 -7.37 40.32 3.01
CA ILE A 163 -8.34 39.70 3.91
C ILE A 163 -7.64 38.79 4.92
N ALA A 164 -6.78 37.87 4.46
CA ALA A 164 -6.04 36.94 5.31
C ALA A 164 -5.17 37.68 6.34
N TRP A 165 -4.41 38.70 5.92
CA TRP A 165 -3.62 39.53 6.82
C TRP A 165 -4.50 40.24 7.86
N SER A 166 -5.64 40.80 7.39
CA SER A 166 -6.54 41.56 8.24
C SER A 166 -7.24 40.71 9.28
N ARG A 167 -7.54 39.43 8.99
CA ARG A 167 -8.07 38.49 9.99
C ARG A 167 -7.07 38.27 11.11
N ARG A 168 -5.80 38.01 10.77
CA ARG A 168 -4.72 37.78 11.73
C ARG A 168 -4.43 38.99 12.61
N HIS A 169 -4.60 40.20 12.08
CA HIS A 169 -4.25 41.46 12.74
C HIS A 169 -5.44 42.43 12.88
N LEU A 170 -6.64 41.91 13.18
CA LEU A 170 -7.91 42.64 13.07
C LEU A 170 -7.91 44.01 13.78
N ALA A 171 -7.39 44.08 15.00
CA ALA A 171 -7.32 45.32 15.77
C ALA A 171 -6.48 46.43 15.07
N ILE A 172 -5.47 46.04 14.29
CA ILE A 172 -4.61 46.95 13.53
C ILE A 172 -5.23 47.22 12.15
N ALA A 173 -5.83 46.20 11.54
CA ALA A 173 -6.39 46.27 10.20
C ALA A 173 -7.58 47.21 10.11
N LEU A 174 -8.53 47.15 11.05
CA LEU A 174 -9.79 47.89 10.95
C LEU A 174 -9.62 49.42 10.85
N PRO A 175 -8.78 50.09 11.65
CA PRO A 175 -8.51 51.52 11.47
C PRO A 175 -7.90 51.86 10.10
N VAL A 176 -6.97 51.02 9.60
CA VAL A 176 -6.30 51.22 8.31
C VAL A 176 -7.27 51.03 7.15
N LEU A 177 -8.03 49.93 7.17
CA LEU A 177 -9.06 49.63 6.17
C LEU A 177 -10.16 50.69 6.16
N ALA A 178 -10.63 51.12 7.34
CA ALA A 178 -11.64 52.18 7.45
C ALA A 178 -11.15 53.50 6.83
N SER A 179 -9.91 53.90 7.12
CA SER A 179 -9.31 55.10 6.52
C SER A 179 -9.10 54.96 5.01
N ALA A 180 -8.81 53.76 4.51
CA ALA A 180 -8.54 53.51 3.11
C ALA A 180 -9.80 53.30 2.26
N ALA A 181 -10.88 52.77 2.84
CA ALA A 181 -12.10 52.34 2.13
C ALA A 181 -12.81 53.46 1.36
N GLU A 182 -12.62 54.72 1.75
CA GLU A 182 -13.16 55.88 1.02
C GLU A 182 -12.51 56.07 -0.37
N HIS A 183 -11.28 55.60 -0.55
CA HIS A 183 -10.45 55.89 -1.73
C HIS A 183 -9.85 54.64 -2.39
N ASN A 184 -9.90 53.49 -1.72
CA ASN A 184 -9.36 52.22 -2.21
C ASN A 184 -10.49 51.16 -2.23
N PRO A 185 -10.94 50.72 -3.42
CA PRO A 185 -12.03 49.75 -3.54
C PRO A 185 -11.69 48.39 -2.91
N ARG A 186 -10.42 47.96 -2.93
CA ARG A 186 -9.96 46.71 -2.30
C ARG A 186 -10.11 46.76 -0.79
N ALA A 187 -9.86 47.91 -0.15
CA ALA A 187 -10.07 48.08 1.29
C ALA A 187 -11.57 48.02 1.66
N ALA A 188 -12.43 48.65 0.86
CA ALA A 188 -13.88 48.57 1.06
C ALA A 188 -14.40 47.13 0.87
N GLU A 189 -13.88 46.42 -0.13
CA GLU A 189 -14.23 45.02 -0.39
C GLU A 189 -13.71 44.07 0.70
N ALA A 190 -12.49 44.28 1.19
CA ALA A 190 -11.95 43.55 2.33
C ALA A 190 -12.81 43.75 3.59
N LEU A 191 -13.25 44.98 3.88
CA LEU A 191 -14.19 45.22 4.99
C LEU A 191 -15.52 44.49 4.81
N ARG A 192 -16.08 44.44 3.59
CA ARG A 192 -17.29 43.64 3.32
C ARG A 192 -17.03 42.16 3.55
N ALA A 193 -15.90 41.64 3.07
CA ALA A 193 -15.55 40.24 3.24
C ALA A 193 -15.36 39.87 4.72
N LEU A 194 -14.60 40.67 5.47
CA LEU A 194 -14.41 40.49 6.91
C LEU A 194 -15.74 40.56 7.68
N ALA A 195 -16.59 41.53 7.33
CA ALA A 195 -17.86 41.71 8.02
C ALA A 195 -18.93 40.69 7.64
N ARG A 196 -18.82 40.01 6.49
CA ARG A 196 -19.65 38.83 6.20
C ARG A 196 -19.35 37.67 7.15
N GLN A 197 -18.11 37.58 7.63
CA GLN A 197 -17.68 36.48 8.50
C GLN A 197 -17.86 36.81 9.99
N ASP A 198 -17.54 38.04 10.38
CA ASP A 198 -17.73 38.52 11.76
C ASP A 198 -18.31 39.95 11.77
N PRO A 199 -19.61 40.10 11.50
CA PRO A 199 -20.25 41.41 11.46
C PRO A 199 -20.19 42.13 12.81
N GLY A 200 -20.16 41.36 13.90
CA GLY A 200 -20.07 41.85 15.27
C GLY A 200 -18.73 42.54 15.55
N ALA A 201 -17.62 41.81 15.41
CA ALA A 201 -16.28 42.32 15.69
C ALA A 201 -15.87 43.43 14.73
N VAL A 202 -16.19 43.30 13.43
CA VAL A 202 -15.94 44.36 12.45
C VAL A 202 -16.77 45.59 12.77
N GLY A 203 -18.05 45.43 13.10
CA GLY A 203 -18.92 46.53 13.51
C GLY A 203 -18.39 47.25 14.76
N GLU A 204 -17.94 46.51 15.78
CA GLU A 204 -17.35 47.09 16.99
C GLU A 204 -16.04 47.81 16.71
N GLY A 205 -15.10 47.19 15.99
CA GLY A 205 -13.83 47.81 15.66
C GLY A 205 -13.97 49.03 14.74
N LEU A 206 -14.94 49.03 13.81
CA LEU A 206 -15.26 50.22 13.01
C LEU A 206 -15.85 51.36 13.87
N ARG A 207 -16.68 51.06 14.88
CA ARG A 207 -17.14 52.08 15.85
C ARG A 207 -15.97 52.62 16.67
N ALA A 208 -15.09 51.74 17.14
CA ALA A 208 -13.89 52.14 17.89
C ALA A 208 -12.96 53.03 17.05
N ALA A 209 -12.92 52.82 15.73
CA ALA A 209 -12.18 53.66 14.78
C ALA A 209 -12.92 54.95 14.37
N GLY A 210 -14.15 55.20 14.86
CA GLY A 210 -14.96 56.37 14.49
C GLY A 210 -15.51 56.34 13.05
N ALA A 211 -15.75 55.13 12.54
CA ALA A 211 -16.17 54.87 11.16
C ALA A 211 -17.66 54.48 11.05
N GLU A 212 -18.55 55.08 11.84
CA GLU A 212 -19.97 54.71 11.92
C GLU A 212 -20.71 54.88 10.57
N ARG A 213 -20.24 55.81 9.74
CA ARG A 213 -20.78 56.01 8.39
C ARG A 213 -20.51 54.78 7.50
N LEU A 214 -19.35 54.14 7.63
CA LEU A 214 -19.01 52.95 6.84
C LEU A 214 -19.87 51.76 7.26
N ILE A 215 -20.19 51.60 8.54
CA ILE A 215 -21.08 50.52 9.02
C ILE A 215 -22.45 50.60 8.32
N ALA A 216 -23.02 51.80 8.21
CA ALA A 216 -24.29 52.01 7.52
C ALA A 216 -24.19 51.81 5.99
N GLN A 217 -23.02 52.08 5.40
CA GLN A 217 -22.79 51.92 3.95
C GLN A 217 -22.51 50.47 3.54
N LEU A 218 -21.91 49.69 4.44
CA LEU A 218 -21.54 48.29 4.19
C LEU A 218 -22.71 47.33 4.42
N ASP A 219 -23.85 47.83 4.93
CA ASP A 219 -25.06 47.05 5.24
C ASP A 219 -24.75 45.80 6.08
N LEU A 220 -24.02 45.98 7.17
CA LEU A 220 -23.62 44.89 8.06
C LEU A 220 -24.86 44.36 8.78
N THR A 221 -25.56 43.39 8.18
CA THR A 221 -26.63 42.65 8.83
C THR A 221 -26.07 41.94 10.05
N THR A 222 -26.70 42.16 11.20
CA THR A 222 -26.28 41.59 12.47
C THR A 222 -27.00 40.25 12.65
N GLY A 223 -26.24 39.17 12.58
CA GLY A 223 -26.72 37.80 12.74
C GLY A 223 -26.27 36.89 11.59
N LEU A 224 -25.49 35.88 11.94
CA LEU A 224 -25.20 34.75 11.07
C LEU A 224 -26.44 33.85 10.98
N ASP A 225 -26.86 33.51 9.77
CA ASP A 225 -27.85 32.45 9.56
C ASP A 225 -27.18 31.12 9.20
N VAL A 226 -27.95 30.04 9.32
CA VAL A 226 -27.48 28.68 9.05
C VAL A 226 -26.99 28.53 7.61
N ASP A 227 -27.67 29.14 6.64
CA ASP A 227 -27.35 28.98 5.23
C ASP A 227 -26.00 29.65 4.88
N THR A 228 -25.66 30.76 5.52
CA THR A 228 -24.39 31.46 5.37
C THR A 228 -23.22 30.60 5.85
N VAL A 229 -23.32 30.04 7.05
CA VAL A 229 -22.26 29.18 7.61
C VAL A 229 -22.13 27.88 6.81
N VAL A 230 -23.23 27.29 6.36
CA VAL A 230 -23.21 26.08 5.52
C VAL A 230 -22.56 26.36 4.17
N ALA A 231 -22.81 27.51 3.54
CA ALA A 231 -22.14 27.91 2.32
C ALA A 231 -20.63 28.09 2.53
N GLU A 232 -20.21 28.67 3.65
CA GLU A 232 -18.80 28.80 4.01
C GLU A 232 -18.12 27.43 4.20
N LEU A 233 -18.77 26.48 4.88
CA LEU A 233 -18.27 25.11 5.01
C LEU A 233 -18.20 24.39 3.66
N ALA A 234 -19.19 24.58 2.78
CA ALA A 234 -19.18 23.99 1.45
C ALA A 234 -18.02 24.51 0.61
N GLU A 235 -17.75 25.81 0.64
CA GLU A 235 -16.59 26.39 -0.03
C GLU A 235 -15.26 25.92 0.58
N ALA A 236 -15.19 25.84 1.91
CA ALA A 236 -14.01 25.33 2.61
C ALA A 236 -13.72 23.86 2.24
N SER A 237 -14.77 23.06 2.04
CA SER A 237 -14.66 21.64 1.66
C SER A 237 -14.01 21.42 0.29
N LEU A 238 -14.05 22.42 -0.60
CA LEU A 238 -13.36 22.38 -1.89
C LEU A 238 -11.84 22.57 -1.76
N ARG A 239 -11.38 23.12 -0.63
CA ARG A 239 -9.97 23.45 -0.37
C ARG A 239 -9.32 22.45 0.56
N SER A 240 -9.93 22.26 1.72
CA SER A 240 -9.44 21.38 2.78
C SER A 240 -10.64 20.83 3.50
N TRP A 241 -10.87 19.54 3.37
CA TRP A 241 -11.89 18.78 4.07
C TRP A 241 -11.24 17.49 4.58
N PRO A 242 -11.67 16.91 5.71
CA PRO A 242 -11.36 15.52 5.98
C PRO A 242 -11.89 14.67 4.81
N VAL A 243 -11.01 14.13 3.97
CA VAL A 243 -11.40 13.26 2.84
C VAL A 243 -11.10 11.80 3.20
N PHE A 244 -11.99 10.88 2.87
CA PHE A 244 -11.70 9.45 2.96
C PHE A 244 -11.01 9.03 1.67
N HIS A 245 -9.73 8.66 1.76
CA HIS A 245 -9.02 8.10 0.63
C HIS A 245 -9.29 6.60 0.59
N THR A 246 -10.10 6.16 -0.37
CA THR A 246 -10.25 4.75 -0.71
C THR A 246 -9.26 4.46 -1.86
N GLY A 247 -8.13 3.80 -1.56
CA GLY A 247 -7.07 3.52 -2.55
C GLY A 247 -5.73 4.20 -2.27
N VAL A 248 -5.45 4.57 -1.02
CA VAL A 248 -4.09 4.97 -0.64
C VAL A 248 -3.16 3.77 -0.74
N ASP A 249 -1.91 4.01 -1.11
CA ASP A 249 -0.79 3.08 -1.24
C ASP A 249 -0.31 2.48 0.11
N GLY A 250 -1.23 2.24 1.06
CA GLY A 250 -0.97 1.64 2.37
C GLY A 250 -0.35 2.59 3.40
N ARG A 251 -0.70 3.89 3.38
CA ARG A 251 -0.01 4.90 4.21
C ARG A 251 -0.88 5.70 5.19
N LEU A 252 -2.21 5.71 5.06
CA LEU A 252 -3.10 6.48 5.93
C LEU A 252 -4.51 5.86 6.00
N GLU A 253 -4.67 4.77 6.75
CA GLU A 253 -5.97 4.20 7.12
C GLU A 253 -6.76 5.17 8.01
N TYR A 254 -8.08 5.12 7.92
CA TYR A 254 -9.00 5.97 8.67
C TYR A 254 -9.74 5.17 9.75
N PHE A 255 -9.65 5.62 11.00
CA PHE A 255 -10.16 4.86 12.14
C PHE A 255 -11.40 5.46 12.81
N GLY A 256 -11.61 6.77 12.65
CA GLY A 256 -12.75 7.46 13.23
C GLY A 256 -12.66 8.97 13.06
N LEU A 257 -13.79 9.64 13.27
CA LEU A 257 -13.88 11.10 13.20
C LEU A 257 -14.69 11.63 14.37
N ARG A 258 -14.23 12.71 14.97
CA ARG A 258 -14.92 13.46 16.02
C ARG A 258 -15.23 14.84 15.49
N VAL A 259 -16.47 15.28 15.60
CA VAL A 259 -16.88 16.65 15.30
C VAL A 259 -17.11 17.43 16.59
N ILE A 260 -16.60 18.64 16.63
CA ILE A 260 -16.69 19.57 17.76
C ILE A 260 -17.29 20.87 17.21
N GLY A 261 -18.45 21.26 17.73
CA GLY A 261 -19.07 22.54 17.42
C GLY A 261 -18.97 23.47 18.64
N ALA A 262 -18.45 24.67 18.45
CA ALA A 262 -18.29 25.66 19.50
C ALA A 262 -18.77 27.05 19.05
N ARG A 263 -19.16 27.87 20.03
CA ARG A 263 -19.59 29.26 19.83
C ARG A 263 -18.86 30.17 20.79
N ALA A 264 -18.49 31.38 20.37
CA ALA A 264 -18.03 32.40 21.29
C ALA A 264 -19.12 32.73 22.32
N ARG A 265 -18.74 32.89 23.59
CA ARG A 265 -19.66 33.36 24.64
C ARG A 265 -20.13 34.79 24.39
N SER A 266 -19.33 35.57 23.67
CA SER A 266 -19.66 36.93 23.24
C SER A 266 -19.56 37.07 21.72
N GLY A 267 -20.55 37.77 21.13
CA GLY A 267 -20.59 37.99 19.68
C GLY A 267 -21.13 36.81 18.87
N ASP A 268 -20.78 36.80 17.59
CA ASP A 268 -21.26 35.84 16.58
C ASP A 268 -20.17 34.82 16.19
N GLY A 269 -19.07 34.75 16.95
CA GLY A 269 -17.99 33.81 16.70
C GLY A 269 -18.48 32.35 16.80
N TRP A 270 -18.03 31.51 15.88
CA TRP A 270 -18.32 30.08 15.86
C TRP A 270 -17.08 29.31 15.40
N ALA A 271 -17.02 28.03 15.74
CA ALA A 271 -16.03 27.12 15.21
C ALA A 271 -16.63 25.72 15.04
N ILE A 272 -16.24 25.04 13.97
CA ILE A 272 -16.47 23.62 13.77
C ILE A 272 -15.11 22.98 13.55
N VAL A 273 -14.76 22.03 14.40
CA VAL A 273 -13.52 21.25 14.28
C VAL A 273 -13.88 19.81 13.97
N PHE A 274 -13.21 19.25 12.98
CA PHE A 274 -13.20 17.82 12.75
C PHE A 274 -11.83 17.29 13.15
N GLU A 275 -11.84 16.26 13.97
CA GLU A 275 -10.64 15.48 14.25
C GLU A 275 -10.79 14.12 13.61
N ARG A 276 -9.74 13.69 12.92
CA ARG A 276 -9.68 12.44 12.17
C ARG A 276 -8.59 11.57 12.78
N LEU A 277 -8.97 10.41 13.30
CA LEU A 277 -8.00 9.36 13.66
C LEU A 277 -7.56 8.67 12.38
N GLN A 278 -6.26 8.70 12.13
CA GLN A 278 -5.66 8.14 10.92
C GLN A 278 -4.26 7.58 11.18
N GLY A 279 -3.77 6.74 10.28
CA GLY A 279 -2.40 6.22 10.26
C GLY A 279 -2.37 4.86 9.55
N SER A 280 -1.22 4.39 9.08
CA SER A 280 -1.09 3.02 8.51
C SER A 280 -0.29 2.07 9.39
N ASP A 281 0.30 2.58 10.46
CA ASP A 281 1.20 1.87 11.35
C ASP A 281 0.90 2.33 12.79
N PRO A 282 0.94 1.47 13.81
CA PRO A 282 1.01 1.89 15.21
C PRO A 282 1.91 3.11 15.48
N ASP A 283 3.04 3.25 14.78
CA ASP A 283 3.96 4.39 14.94
C ASP A 283 3.54 5.67 14.18
N MET A 284 2.60 5.54 13.22
CA MET A 284 2.09 6.62 12.40
C MET A 284 0.63 6.99 12.73
N PHE A 285 0.08 6.44 13.81
CA PHE A 285 -1.25 6.76 14.25
C PHE A 285 -1.30 8.18 14.84
N MET A 286 -2.20 9.00 14.31
CA MET A 286 -2.28 10.42 14.64
C MET A 286 -3.72 10.95 14.60
N VAL A 287 -3.93 12.06 15.31
CA VAL A 287 -5.16 12.86 15.23
C VAL A 287 -4.93 14.04 14.27
N ALA A 288 -5.53 13.97 13.09
CA ALA A 288 -5.56 15.06 12.11
C ALA A 288 -6.68 16.05 12.45
N ARG A 289 -6.39 17.35 12.59
CA ARG A 289 -7.40 18.37 12.93
C ARG A 289 -7.73 19.27 11.73
N TYR A 290 -9.02 19.56 11.56
CA TYR A 290 -9.57 20.45 10.54
C TYR A 290 -10.48 21.47 11.21
N ALA A 291 -10.05 22.73 11.26
CA ALA A 291 -10.80 23.78 11.94
C ALA A 291 -11.43 24.75 10.93
N TYR A 292 -12.71 25.05 11.15
CA TYR A 292 -13.50 25.98 10.35
C TYR A 292 -14.18 26.99 11.25
N GLY A 293 -14.24 28.24 10.79
CA GLY A 293 -14.84 29.35 11.51
C GLY A 293 -14.16 30.67 11.16
N PRO A 294 -14.77 31.82 11.50
CA PRO A 294 -14.22 33.14 11.19
C PRO A 294 -12.83 33.40 11.78
N ALA A 295 -12.50 32.77 12.91
CA ALA A 295 -11.21 32.91 13.58
C ALA A 295 -10.20 31.81 13.20
N ALA A 296 -10.65 30.72 12.58
CA ALA A 296 -9.78 29.65 12.14
C ALA A 296 -9.03 30.08 10.87
N GLU A 297 -7.75 29.69 10.73
CA GLU A 297 -6.99 29.93 9.49
C GLU A 297 -7.56 29.12 8.31
N GLY A 298 -8.47 28.18 8.59
CA GLY A 298 -9.28 27.44 7.64
C GLY A 298 -8.53 26.22 7.10
N GLY A 299 -8.96 25.03 7.52
CA GLY A 299 -8.47 23.77 6.96
C GLY A 299 -7.60 22.95 7.91
N PHE A 300 -6.75 22.12 7.30
CA PHE A 300 -5.95 21.11 7.95
C PHE A 300 -4.77 21.71 8.73
N ASP A 301 -4.70 21.39 10.02
CA ASP A 301 -3.59 21.76 10.90
C ASP A 301 -2.70 20.53 11.13
N TYR A 302 -1.51 20.51 10.50
CA TYR A 302 -0.53 19.42 10.66
C TYR A 302 0.34 19.61 11.91
N GLU A 303 0.48 20.84 12.42
CA GLU A 303 1.45 21.18 13.48
C GLU A 303 1.04 20.62 14.84
N HIS A 304 -0.22 20.21 15.01
CA HIS A 304 -0.76 19.67 16.25
C HIS A 304 -1.19 18.20 16.14
N SER A 305 -0.55 17.41 15.26
CA SER A 305 -0.82 15.96 15.23
C SER A 305 -0.22 15.28 16.45
N ASP A 306 -1.07 14.88 17.40
CA ASP A 306 -0.64 14.07 18.54
C ASP A 306 -0.36 12.65 18.03
N GLN A 307 0.91 12.24 18.06
CA GLN A 307 1.28 10.85 17.83
C GLN A 307 0.72 10.00 18.96
N LEU A 308 -0.06 8.99 18.59
CA LEU A 308 -0.50 7.94 19.50
C LEU A 308 0.27 6.69 19.12
N SER A 309 0.78 5.96 20.09
CA SER A 309 1.32 4.63 19.86
C SER A 309 0.28 3.58 20.23
N PHE A 310 0.17 2.57 19.37
CA PHE A 310 -0.36 1.28 19.74
C PHE A 310 0.81 0.31 19.79
N GLU A 311 0.89 -0.52 20.83
CA GLU A 311 1.86 -1.62 20.85
C GLU A 311 1.12 -2.92 20.63
N PHE A 312 1.75 -3.84 19.88
CA PHE A 312 1.18 -5.15 19.58
C PHE A 312 2.08 -6.21 20.22
N GLU A 313 1.60 -6.85 21.27
CA GLU A 313 2.33 -7.98 21.85
C GLU A 313 2.04 -9.25 21.04
N GLY A 314 3.10 -9.85 20.48
CA GLY A 314 3.03 -11.04 19.64
C GLY A 314 3.51 -10.84 18.19
N ASP A 315 4.51 -9.97 17.98
CA ASP A 315 5.04 -9.41 16.72
C ASP A 315 5.52 -10.38 15.60
N GLY A 316 5.06 -11.63 15.57
CA GLY A 316 5.14 -12.39 14.33
C GLY A 316 4.24 -11.76 13.25
N ASP A 317 4.60 -11.91 11.98
CA ASP A 317 3.68 -11.71 10.85
C ASP A 317 2.47 -12.68 10.88
N GLU A 318 2.38 -13.51 11.93
CA GLU A 318 1.23 -14.36 12.19
C GLU A 318 -0.06 -13.53 12.29
N PRO A 319 -1.20 -14.08 11.82
CA PRO A 319 -2.46 -13.36 11.82
C PRO A 319 -2.83 -12.90 13.23
N VAL A 320 -3.12 -11.60 13.39
CA VAL A 320 -3.47 -10.92 14.67
C VAL A 320 -4.56 -11.65 15.47
N PHE A 321 -5.32 -12.52 14.80
CA PHE A 321 -6.50 -13.24 15.27
C PHE A 321 -6.22 -14.38 16.26
N GLY A 322 -4.96 -14.78 16.45
CA GLY A 322 -4.55 -15.83 17.41
C GLY A 322 -4.59 -15.42 18.89
N GLY A 323 -4.98 -14.18 19.22
CA GLY A 323 -4.96 -13.65 20.59
C GLY A 323 -3.96 -12.54 20.82
N THR A 324 -3.64 -11.75 19.79
CA THR A 324 -2.74 -10.58 19.88
C THR A 324 -3.26 -9.61 20.94
N THR A 325 -2.34 -9.05 21.73
CA THR A 325 -2.72 -8.01 22.68
C THR A 325 -2.38 -6.65 22.10
N VAL A 326 -3.40 -5.82 21.90
CA VAL A 326 -3.24 -4.42 21.51
C VAL A 326 -3.15 -3.59 22.79
N VAL A 327 -2.04 -2.90 22.99
CA VAL A 327 -1.85 -1.94 24.08
C VAL A 327 -2.11 -0.55 23.52
N GLY A 328 -3.23 0.04 23.91
CA GLY A 328 -3.56 1.42 23.59
C GLY A 328 -3.64 2.31 24.85
N PRO A 329 -4.11 3.56 24.72
CA PRO A 329 -4.10 4.54 25.81
C PRO A 329 -4.88 4.15 27.08
N VAL A 330 -5.83 3.22 26.98
CA VAL A 330 -6.66 2.73 28.11
C VAL A 330 -6.09 1.43 28.72
N GLY A 331 -5.01 0.89 28.14
CA GLY A 331 -4.35 -0.34 28.55
C GLY A 331 -4.48 -1.48 27.52
N PRO A 332 -3.99 -2.68 27.85
CA PRO A 332 -3.99 -3.84 26.97
C PRO A 332 -5.38 -4.43 26.74
N MET A 333 -5.66 -4.84 25.50
CA MET A 333 -6.86 -5.56 25.08
C MET A 333 -6.46 -6.76 24.21
N ARG A 334 -6.85 -7.96 24.64
CA ARG A 334 -6.69 -9.17 23.84
C ARG A 334 -7.70 -9.16 22.68
N ILE A 335 -7.18 -9.29 21.47
CA ILE A 335 -7.95 -9.42 20.22
C ILE A 335 -7.97 -10.90 19.85
N ASP A 336 -9.14 -11.52 20.00
CA ASP A 336 -9.40 -12.90 19.62
C ASP A 336 -10.70 -12.99 18.80
N GLU A 337 -11.01 -14.17 18.26
CA GLU A 337 -12.20 -14.39 17.42
C GLU A 337 -13.53 -13.95 18.09
N SER A 338 -13.62 -13.90 19.43
CA SER A 338 -14.82 -13.43 20.13
C SER A 338 -15.06 -11.93 19.94
N VAL A 339 -13.98 -11.15 19.78
CA VAL A 339 -14.03 -9.70 19.52
C VAL A 339 -14.62 -9.45 18.13
N PHE A 340 -14.24 -10.25 17.13
CA PHE A 340 -14.80 -10.21 15.78
C PHE A 340 -16.27 -10.60 15.77
N ALA A 341 -16.63 -11.66 16.50
CA ALA A 341 -18.01 -12.09 16.67
C ALA A 341 -18.87 -10.97 17.27
N ARG A 342 -18.34 -10.31 18.31
CA ARG A 342 -19.04 -9.28 19.07
C ARG A 342 -19.28 -8.00 18.27
N PHE A 343 -18.31 -7.60 17.44
CA PHE A 343 -18.36 -6.33 16.71
C PHE A 343 -18.71 -6.50 15.21
N ASP A 344 -18.98 -7.72 14.75
CA ASP A 344 -19.20 -8.08 13.32
C ASP A 344 -18.15 -7.43 12.40
N LEU A 345 -16.88 -7.51 12.81
CA LEU A 345 -15.75 -7.00 12.03
C LEU A 345 -15.55 -7.91 10.81
N ARG A 346 -16.26 -7.61 9.71
CA ARG A 346 -16.10 -8.32 8.45
C ARG A 346 -14.88 -7.76 7.71
N PRO A 347 -13.90 -8.61 7.35
CA PRO A 347 -12.70 -8.17 6.64
C PRO A 347 -12.94 -7.84 5.16
N GLU A 348 -14.16 -8.06 4.64
CA GLU A 348 -14.57 -7.74 3.27
C GLU A 348 -14.52 -6.23 2.92
N GLY A 349 -14.05 -5.37 3.84
CA GLY A 349 -14.00 -3.92 3.66
C GLY A 349 -12.92 -3.22 4.48
N MET A 350 -11.64 -3.48 4.17
CA MET A 350 -10.52 -2.67 4.67
C MET A 350 -10.08 -1.64 3.63
N THR A 351 -9.29 -0.61 4.00
CA THR A 351 -8.74 0.33 3.00
C THR A 351 -7.30 0.04 2.60
N GLU A 352 -6.68 -0.98 3.20
CA GLU A 352 -5.27 -1.32 3.01
C GLU A 352 -5.05 -2.81 2.68
N HIS A 353 -3.97 -3.07 1.94
CA HIS A 353 -3.47 -4.41 1.58
C HIS A 353 -2.35 -4.87 2.55
N GLY A 354 -2.17 -6.19 2.71
CA GLY A 354 -1.04 -6.80 3.43
C GLY A 354 -1.21 -6.96 4.95
N SER A 355 -0.12 -7.24 5.67
CA SER A 355 -0.09 -7.54 7.13
C SER A 355 -0.64 -6.41 8.01
N TRP A 356 -0.66 -5.18 7.49
CA TRP A 356 -1.24 -3.99 8.14
C TRP A 356 -2.74 -4.09 8.37
N ALA A 357 -3.43 -4.84 7.52
CA ALA A 357 -4.87 -4.93 7.56
C ALA A 357 -5.36 -5.60 8.87
N ALA A 358 -4.63 -6.61 9.35
CA ALA A 358 -4.91 -7.26 10.63
C ALA A 358 -4.70 -6.29 11.82
N ARG A 359 -3.64 -5.47 11.79
CA ARG A 359 -3.37 -4.43 12.80
C ARG A 359 -4.44 -3.35 12.80
N ALA A 360 -4.87 -2.90 11.62
CA ALA A 360 -5.95 -1.94 11.47
C ALA A 360 -7.27 -2.48 12.08
N VAL A 361 -7.61 -3.74 11.85
CA VAL A 361 -8.80 -4.34 12.46
C VAL A 361 -8.67 -4.43 13.99
N ALA A 362 -7.48 -4.76 14.50
CA ALA A 362 -7.19 -4.75 15.93
C ALA A 362 -7.40 -3.36 16.55
N ILE A 363 -6.89 -2.30 15.91
CA ILE A 363 -7.08 -0.92 16.37
C ILE A 363 -8.57 -0.53 16.29
N ARG A 364 -9.28 -0.90 15.23
CA ARG A 364 -10.73 -0.68 15.11
C ARG A 364 -11.49 -1.37 16.25
N ALA A 365 -11.14 -2.62 16.56
CA ALA A 365 -11.73 -3.36 17.67
C ALA A 365 -11.43 -2.68 19.02
N TYR A 366 -10.21 -2.19 19.21
CA TYR A 366 -9.80 -1.43 20.38
C TYR A 366 -10.63 -0.15 20.54
N LEU A 367 -10.75 0.63 19.47
CA LEU A 367 -11.54 1.87 19.44
C LEU A 367 -13.03 1.61 19.62
N GLU A 368 -13.55 0.45 19.19
CA GLU A 368 -14.93 0.07 19.44
C GLU A 368 -15.18 -0.27 20.90
N ALA A 369 -14.23 -0.97 21.54
CA ALA A 369 -14.26 -1.21 22.98
C ALA A 369 -14.04 0.07 23.81
N HIS A 370 -13.27 1.02 23.26
CA HIS A 370 -12.82 2.24 23.92
C HIS A 370 -12.96 3.50 23.03
N PRO A 371 -14.18 3.93 22.70
CA PRO A 371 -14.42 5.00 21.71
C PRO A 371 -13.88 6.38 22.10
N GLY A 372 -13.47 6.56 23.35
CA GLY A 372 -12.86 7.77 23.90
C GLY A 372 -11.32 7.73 24.00
N ALA A 373 -10.68 6.59 23.75
CA ALA A 373 -9.28 6.36 24.13
C ALA A 373 -8.27 7.28 23.45
N CYS A 374 -8.52 7.58 22.18
CA CYS A 374 -7.54 8.23 21.30
C CYS A 374 -7.87 9.69 21.02
N TRP A 375 -8.91 10.24 21.65
CA TRP A 375 -9.32 11.62 21.41
C TRP A 375 -8.70 12.53 22.46
N PRO A 376 -7.93 13.55 22.05
CA PRO A 376 -7.40 14.56 22.96
C PRO A 376 -8.52 15.33 23.69
N PRO A 377 -8.19 16.08 24.75
CA PRO A 377 -9.11 17.08 25.32
C PRO A 377 -9.71 18.00 24.25
N VAL A 378 -10.96 18.39 24.42
CA VAL A 378 -11.67 19.25 23.44
C VAL A 378 -11.05 20.65 23.40
N GLU A 379 -10.48 21.08 24.51
CA GLU A 379 -9.78 22.34 24.68
C GLU A 379 -8.59 22.46 23.71
N ASP A 380 -7.87 21.37 23.45
CA ASP A 380 -6.73 21.35 22.53
C ASP A 380 -7.20 21.53 21.07
N ALA A 381 -8.32 20.91 20.71
CA ALA A 381 -8.95 21.08 19.40
C ALA A 381 -9.44 22.53 19.19
N LEU A 382 -9.94 23.17 20.24
CA LEU A 382 -10.40 24.56 20.18
C LEU A 382 -9.25 25.57 20.12
N ALA A 383 -8.08 25.26 20.68
CA ALA A 383 -6.90 26.13 20.58
C ALA A 383 -6.54 26.41 19.11
N ALA A 384 -6.69 25.42 18.23
CA ALA A 384 -6.46 25.55 16.78
C ALA A 384 -7.46 26.48 16.06
N THR A 385 -8.59 26.81 16.69
CA THR A 385 -9.63 27.67 16.08
C THR A 385 -9.41 29.16 16.30
N GLY A 386 -8.50 29.55 17.21
CA GLY A 386 -8.30 30.94 17.62
C GLY A 386 -9.47 31.55 18.42
N LEU A 387 -10.50 30.77 18.77
CA LEU A 387 -11.69 31.23 19.46
C LEU A 387 -11.45 31.36 20.98
N ALA A 388 -11.01 32.53 21.43
CA ALA A 388 -10.52 32.76 22.79
C ALA A 388 -11.55 32.55 23.93
N ASP A 389 -12.85 32.70 23.68
CA ASP A 389 -13.94 32.56 24.66
C ASP A 389 -14.98 31.50 24.27
N ALA A 390 -14.52 30.42 23.64
CA ALA A 390 -15.36 29.34 23.14
C ALA A 390 -16.18 28.63 24.24
N GLU A 391 -17.47 28.40 23.95
CA GLU A 391 -18.36 27.46 24.62
C GLU A 391 -18.59 26.27 23.68
N VAL A 392 -18.24 25.07 24.15
CA VAL A 392 -18.49 23.83 23.40
C VAL A 392 -19.99 23.52 23.44
N ILE A 393 -20.61 23.45 22.26
CA ILE A 393 -22.04 23.16 22.10
C ILE A 393 -22.23 21.68 21.73
N VAL A 394 -21.41 21.15 20.83
CA VAL A 394 -21.52 19.77 20.33
C VAL A 394 -20.15 19.09 20.39
N VAL A 395 -20.12 17.85 20.88
CA VAL A 395 -19.01 16.91 20.67
C VAL A 395 -19.65 15.58 20.28
N SER A 396 -19.31 15.06 19.10
CA SER A 396 -19.92 13.82 18.61
C SER A 396 -18.94 13.01 17.78
N THR A 397 -18.86 11.72 18.07
CA THR A 397 -18.28 10.70 17.18
C THR A 397 -19.35 10.11 16.25
N SER A 398 -20.62 10.43 16.47
CA SER A 398 -21.71 10.07 15.57
C SER A 398 -22.01 11.21 14.60
N TYR A 399 -21.60 11.04 13.35
CA TYR A 399 -21.68 12.08 12.35
C TYR A 399 -21.65 11.48 10.94
N GLN A 400 -22.70 11.73 10.15
CA GLN A 400 -22.71 11.41 8.73
C GLN A 400 -21.77 12.38 8.02
N HIS A 401 -20.60 11.87 7.65
CA HIS A 401 -19.58 12.67 7.02
C HIS A 401 -19.93 12.97 5.55
N PRO A 402 -20.06 14.25 5.15
CA PRO A 402 -20.15 14.63 3.74
C PRO A 402 -18.77 14.48 3.11
N ALA A 403 -18.53 13.41 2.36
CA ALA A 403 -17.28 13.22 1.63
C ALA A 403 -17.49 13.54 0.15
N PRO A 404 -16.74 14.50 -0.44
CA PRO A 404 -16.61 14.55 -1.89
C PRO A 404 -15.88 13.27 -2.33
N TRP A 405 -16.56 12.44 -3.11
CA TRP A 405 -15.98 11.22 -3.67
C TRP A 405 -15.11 11.57 -4.88
N SER A 406 -13.90 11.00 -4.93
CA SER A 406 -12.93 11.24 -6.02
C SER A 406 -12.58 9.99 -6.83
N GLY A 407 -13.26 8.86 -6.59
CA GLY A 407 -13.00 7.59 -7.27
C GLY A 407 -13.95 7.31 -8.45
N ASP A 408 -13.63 6.31 -9.26
CA ASP A 408 -14.54 5.78 -10.27
C ASP A 408 -15.58 4.85 -9.61
N GLY A 409 -16.85 5.09 -9.91
CA GLY A 409 -18.01 4.43 -9.29
C GLY A 409 -18.84 5.40 -8.44
N ASP A 410 -20.18 5.28 -8.49
CA ASP A 410 -21.09 6.02 -7.62
C ASP A 410 -21.38 5.18 -6.38
N PRO A 411 -20.58 5.26 -5.29
CA PRO A 411 -21.06 4.72 -4.04
C PRO A 411 -22.35 5.45 -3.64
N PRO A 412 -23.31 4.80 -2.98
CA PRO A 412 -24.60 5.42 -2.64
C PRO A 412 -24.56 6.52 -1.57
N TRP A 413 -23.38 6.91 -1.07
CA TRP A 413 -23.24 7.72 0.14
C TRP A 413 -22.58 9.12 0.07
N PRO A 414 -21.94 9.60 -1.02
CA PRO A 414 -21.37 10.94 -1.04
C PRO A 414 -22.50 11.97 -1.06
N THR A 415 -22.54 12.80 -0.02
CA THR A 415 -23.45 13.95 0.08
C THR A 415 -22.60 15.20 0.12
N ALA A 416 -22.87 16.17 -0.76
CA ALA A 416 -22.22 17.47 -0.71
C ALA A 416 -22.48 18.14 0.65
N VAL A 417 -21.51 18.93 1.14
CA VAL A 417 -21.58 19.57 2.48
C VAL A 417 -22.85 20.39 2.66
N ASP A 418 -23.28 21.12 1.64
CA ASP A 418 -24.49 21.95 1.62
C ASP A 418 -25.80 21.15 1.58
N ALA A 419 -25.74 19.92 1.07
CA ALA A 419 -26.85 18.97 1.02
C ALA A 419 -26.95 18.09 2.27
N ALA A 420 -25.91 18.05 3.13
CA ALA A 420 -25.84 17.15 4.27
C ALA A 420 -26.73 17.62 5.45
N PRO A 421 -27.78 16.86 5.84
CA PRO A 421 -28.64 17.25 6.95
C PRO A 421 -27.90 17.35 8.30
N ALA A 422 -26.89 16.49 8.50
CA ALA A 422 -26.05 16.50 9.71
C ALA A 422 -25.29 17.83 9.87
N ILE A 423 -24.67 18.35 8.79
CA ILE A 423 -24.00 19.66 8.78
C ILE A 423 -24.98 20.78 9.11
N ARG A 424 -26.14 20.83 8.44
CA ARG A 424 -27.14 21.87 8.67
C ARG A 424 -27.61 21.89 10.14
N SER A 425 -27.88 20.72 10.71
CA SER A 425 -28.30 20.62 12.13
C SER A 425 -27.17 20.96 13.12
N LEU A 426 -25.91 20.64 12.78
CA LEU A 426 -24.74 21.03 13.58
C LEU A 426 -24.61 22.55 13.63
N VAL A 427 -24.71 23.20 12.48
CA VAL A 427 -24.67 24.66 12.37
C VAL A 427 -25.83 25.30 13.14
N ASP A 428 -27.06 24.78 13.02
CA ASP A 428 -28.21 25.29 13.80
C ASP A 428 -27.99 25.14 15.31
N ALA A 429 -27.43 24.02 15.77
CA ALA A 429 -27.09 23.81 17.18
C ALA A 429 -26.04 24.83 17.66
N VAL A 430 -24.95 25.02 16.91
CA VAL A 430 -23.88 25.96 17.25
C VAL A 430 -24.40 27.40 17.28
N LEU A 431 -25.12 27.84 16.24
CA LEU A 431 -25.63 29.21 16.14
C LEU A 431 -26.76 29.51 17.14
N SER A 432 -27.51 28.51 17.59
CA SER A 432 -28.53 28.70 18.63
C SER A 432 -28.00 28.50 20.06
N GLY A 433 -26.84 27.87 20.23
CA GLY A 433 -26.31 27.47 21.54
C GLY A 433 -27.11 26.32 22.18
N ASP A 434 -27.83 25.52 21.39
CA ASP A 434 -28.67 24.42 21.87
C ASP A 434 -28.26 23.10 21.21
N ALA A 435 -27.52 22.29 21.96
CA ALA A 435 -27.02 20.98 21.54
C ALA A 435 -28.14 20.01 21.11
N SER A 436 -29.37 20.16 21.62
CA SER A 436 -30.49 19.27 21.29
C SER A 436 -31.00 19.41 19.85
N ARG A 437 -30.56 20.48 19.15
CA ARG A 437 -30.88 20.72 17.74
C ARG A 437 -29.95 19.97 16.80
N PHE A 438 -28.84 19.44 17.29
CA PHE A 438 -27.96 18.60 16.49
C PHE A 438 -28.59 17.23 16.29
N ALA A 439 -28.82 16.86 15.03
CA ALA A 439 -29.33 15.56 14.63
C ALA A 439 -28.17 14.76 14.00
N PRO A 440 -27.40 13.99 14.80
CA PRO A 440 -26.31 13.20 14.27
C PRO A 440 -26.84 12.17 13.28
N GLY A 441 -26.09 11.93 12.21
CA GLY A 441 -26.31 10.78 11.34
C GLY A 441 -25.77 9.48 11.96
N PRO A 442 -25.70 8.38 11.19
CA PRO A 442 -25.06 7.13 11.64
C PRO A 442 -23.64 7.38 12.16
N SER A 443 -23.17 6.54 13.09
CA SER A 443 -21.82 6.68 13.64
C SER A 443 -20.80 6.51 12.53
N ASN A 444 -19.81 7.39 12.40
CA ASN A 444 -18.75 7.18 11.40
C ASN A 444 -17.84 5.99 11.74
N LEU A 445 -17.93 5.48 12.98
CA LEU A 445 -17.34 4.21 13.38
C LEU A 445 -18.10 3.01 12.78
N ASP A 446 -19.38 3.17 12.43
CA ASP A 446 -20.17 2.13 11.75
C ASP A 446 -19.82 2.04 10.25
N TRP A 447 -19.21 3.10 9.67
CA TRP A 447 -18.86 3.15 8.24
C TRP A 447 -17.63 2.29 7.92
N ARG A 448 -16.95 1.76 8.93
CA ARG A 448 -15.83 0.81 8.85
C ARG A 448 -16.18 -0.49 8.09
N ILE A 449 -17.47 -0.73 7.82
CA ILE A 449 -18.02 -1.93 7.18
C ILE A 449 -18.22 -1.71 5.66
N HIS A 450 -17.97 -0.50 5.13
CA HIS A 450 -18.30 -0.13 3.74
C HIS A 450 -17.12 0.36 2.90
N ALA A 451 -15.92 0.46 3.47
CA ALA A 451 -14.74 0.81 2.69
C ALA A 451 -14.23 -0.46 2.00
N THR A 452 -14.71 -0.74 0.79
CA THR A 452 -14.38 -1.96 0.06
C THR A 452 -12.95 -1.91 -0.46
N CYS A 453 -12.08 -2.81 0.02
CA CYS A 453 -10.88 -3.20 -0.72
C CYS A 453 -11.21 -4.44 -1.53
N ALA A 454 -10.67 -4.52 -2.75
CA ALA A 454 -10.87 -5.67 -3.64
C ALA A 454 -10.20 -6.94 -3.10
N SER A 455 -9.09 -6.83 -2.36
CA SER A 455 -8.43 -7.98 -1.75
C SER A 455 -9.14 -8.35 -0.44
N ALA A 456 -9.91 -9.44 -0.48
CA ALA A 456 -10.52 -10.00 0.71
C ALA A 456 -9.42 -10.60 1.60
N MET A 457 -9.11 -9.96 2.73
CA MET A 457 -8.38 -10.67 3.78
C MET A 457 -9.26 -11.86 4.19
N PRO A 458 -8.73 -13.10 4.17
CA PRO A 458 -9.51 -14.25 4.57
C PRO A 458 -10.00 -14.02 6.00
N ALA A 459 -11.29 -14.26 6.21
CA ALA A 459 -11.84 -14.07 7.53
C ALA A 459 -11.10 -14.95 8.54
N PRO A 460 -10.92 -14.52 9.80
CA PRO A 460 -10.12 -15.29 10.77
C PRO A 460 -10.63 -16.71 10.98
N TRP A 461 -11.93 -16.94 10.78
CA TRP A 461 -12.56 -18.26 10.84
C TRP A 461 -12.47 -19.08 9.55
N THR A 462 -11.82 -18.58 8.51
CA THR A 462 -11.55 -19.32 7.26
C THR A 462 -10.15 -19.87 7.19
N THR A 463 -9.25 -19.56 8.12
CA THR A 463 -7.89 -20.13 8.19
C THR A 463 -7.65 -20.89 9.50
N HIS A 464 -6.82 -21.94 9.48
CA HIS A 464 -6.46 -22.65 10.71
C HIS A 464 -5.47 -21.83 11.55
N PRO A 465 -5.72 -21.67 12.86
CA PRO A 465 -4.78 -21.00 13.77
C PRO A 465 -3.65 -21.93 14.25
N PHE A 466 -3.51 -23.11 13.67
CA PHE A 466 -2.48 -24.09 14.04
C PHE A 466 -1.79 -24.59 12.79
N ASP A 467 -0.50 -24.88 12.91
CA ASP A 467 0.24 -25.62 11.89
C ASP A 467 -0.52 -26.92 11.49
N VAL A 468 -0.73 -27.04 10.18
CA VAL A 468 -1.47 -28.13 9.52
C VAL A 468 -0.54 -29.13 8.83
N ASP A 469 0.79 -28.96 8.90
CA ASP A 469 1.78 -29.77 8.17
C ASP A 469 1.63 -31.28 8.43
N GLY A 470 0.87 -31.92 7.54
CA GLY A 470 0.57 -33.35 7.57
C GLY A 470 -0.43 -33.81 8.63
N ALA A 471 -1.18 -32.91 9.29
CA ALA A 471 -2.06 -33.26 10.40
C ALA A 471 -3.38 -32.43 10.42
N TRP A 472 -4.07 -32.34 9.29
CA TRP A 472 -5.31 -31.57 9.13
C TRP A 472 -6.42 -32.05 10.07
N VAL A 473 -6.51 -33.37 10.29
CA VAL A 473 -7.54 -33.91 11.19
C VAL A 473 -7.26 -33.50 12.63
N ALA A 474 -6.00 -33.53 13.07
CA ALA A 474 -5.61 -33.11 14.42
C ALA A 474 -5.82 -31.61 14.62
N ALA A 475 -5.48 -30.79 13.62
CA ALA A 475 -5.76 -29.35 13.63
C ALA A 475 -7.26 -29.08 13.80
N ALA A 476 -8.13 -29.73 13.01
CA ALA A 476 -9.58 -29.58 13.12
C ALA A 476 -10.12 -29.96 14.52
N MET A 477 -9.59 -31.01 15.16
CA MET A 477 -10.00 -31.38 16.53
C MET A 477 -9.56 -30.34 17.57
N ARG A 478 -8.37 -29.76 17.42
CA ARG A 478 -7.86 -28.69 18.29
C ARG A 478 -8.71 -27.43 18.17
N VAL A 479 -8.98 -26.97 16.95
CA VAL A 479 -9.83 -25.79 16.68
C VAL A 479 -11.22 -25.99 17.29
N ALA A 480 -11.79 -27.18 17.12
CA ALA A 480 -13.11 -27.50 17.65
C ALA A 480 -13.15 -27.71 19.18
N ALA A 481 -12.01 -27.59 19.88
CA ALA A 481 -11.81 -27.92 21.29
C ALA A 481 -12.46 -29.27 21.68
N VAL A 482 -12.14 -30.30 20.91
CA VAL A 482 -12.71 -31.64 21.08
C VAL A 482 -11.97 -32.39 22.19
N ALA A 483 -12.72 -32.97 23.13
CA ALA A 483 -12.19 -33.97 24.03
C ALA A 483 -12.03 -35.29 23.26
N ALA A 484 -10.84 -35.50 22.67
CA ALA A 484 -10.56 -36.61 21.78
C ALA A 484 -10.68 -37.99 22.47
N ASP A 485 -11.17 -38.98 21.73
CA ASP A 485 -11.15 -40.40 22.11
C ASP A 485 -9.82 -41.09 21.73
N ASP A 486 -9.72 -42.41 21.91
CA ASP A 486 -8.51 -43.19 21.62
C ASP A 486 -8.04 -43.11 20.15
N ARG A 487 -8.90 -42.64 19.23
CA ARG A 487 -8.55 -42.41 17.82
C ARG A 487 -7.94 -41.02 17.59
N GLY A 488 -7.93 -40.16 18.60
CA GLY A 488 -7.63 -38.73 18.46
C GLY A 488 -8.80 -37.93 17.88
N LEU A 489 -10.03 -38.48 17.86
CA LEU A 489 -11.20 -37.91 17.20
C LEU A 489 -12.31 -37.58 18.21
N MET A 490 -13.33 -36.84 17.77
CA MET A 490 -14.55 -36.68 18.57
C MET A 490 -15.19 -38.05 18.82
N PRO A 491 -15.62 -38.35 20.07
CA PRO A 491 -16.31 -39.59 20.37
C PRO A 491 -17.45 -39.85 19.38
N LEU A 492 -17.51 -41.03 18.76
CA LEU A 492 -18.42 -41.30 17.63
C LEU A 492 -19.90 -41.00 17.95
N ALA A 493 -20.33 -41.24 19.20
CA ALA A 493 -21.69 -40.92 19.64
C ALA A 493 -21.95 -39.40 19.68
N GLU A 494 -20.97 -38.62 20.11
CA GLU A 494 -21.02 -37.17 20.10
C GLU A 494 -20.99 -36.63 18.68
N ALA A 495 -20.09 -37.14 17.83
CA ALA A 495 -19.98 -36.75 16.43
C ALA A 495 -21.31 -36.93 15.67
N ARG A 496 -21.96 -38.08 15.83
CA ARG A 496 -23.29 -38.34 15.26
C ARG A 496 -24.35 -37.40 15.79
N ALA A 497 -24.32 -37.06 17.07
CA ALA A 497 -25.27 -36.13 17.69
C ALA A 497 -25.09 -34.71 17.15
N VAL A 498 -23.85 -34.23 17.03
CA VAL A 498 -23.52 -32.91 16.47
C VAL A 498 -23.96 -32.84 15.00
N VAL A 499 -23.58 -33.82 14.18
CA VAL A 499 -23.99 -33.87 12.76
C VAL A 499 -25.52 -33.92 12.64
N ALA A 500 -26.20 -34.74 13.43
CA ALA A 500 -27.66 -34.86 13.37
C ALA A 500 -28.40 -33.57 13.79
N ALA A 501 -27.81 -32.78 14.69
CA ALA A 501 -28.36 -31.50 15.13
C ALA A 501 -28.06 -30.34 14.16
N ALA A 502 -27.04 -30.47 13.32
CA ALA A 502 -26.67 -29.44 12.36
C ALA A 502 -27.63 -29.43 11.15
N ASP A 503 -28.06 -28.22 10.79
CA ASP A 503 -28.88 -27.96 9.59
C ASP A 503 -28.02 -27.56 8.37
N ALA A 504 -26.79 -27.10 8.60
CA ALA A 504 -25.82 -26.69 7.58
C ALA A 504 -24.39 -26.79 8.14
N LEU A 505 -23.39 -26.85 7.26
CA LEU A 505 -22.03 -26.48 7.60
C LEU A 505 -21.96 -24.95 7.47
N ALA A 506 -21.98 -24.26 8.61
CA ALA A 506 -22.01 -22.80 8.71
C ALA A 506 -21.25 -22.38 9.97
N ARG A 507 -20.67 -21.18 9.98
CA ARG A 507 -19.92 -20.61 11.12
C ARG A 507 -20.72 -20.70 12.42
N GLY A 508 -21.99 -20.27 12.39
CA GLY A 508 -22.84 -20.16 13.56
C GLY A 508 -22.44 -19.00 14.49
N ASP A 509 -22.89 -19.06 15.74
CA ASP A 509 -22.71 -17.98 16.73
C ASP A 509 -21.38 -18.12 17.49
N GLY A 510 -20.81 -19.33 17.51
CA GLY A 510 -19.62 -19.66 18.27
C GLY A 510 -19.84 -19.66 19.79
N ARG A 511 -18.87 -20.18 20.53
CA ARG A 511 -18.90 -20.22 21.99
C ARG A 511 -17.51 -20.43 22.59
N ALA A 512 -17.33 -19.94 23.81
CA ALA A 512 -16.16 -20.28 24.61
C ALA A 512 -16.21 -21.74 25.06
N VAL A 513 -15.12 -22.48 24.84
CA VAL A 513 -14.87 -23.84 25.33
C VAL A 513 -13.49 -23.87 25.99
N GLY A 514 -13.46 -23.75 27.31
CA GLY A 514 -12.21 -23.51 28.03
C GLY A 514 -11.68 -22.11 27.74
N GLU A 515 -10.42 -22.01 27.29
CA GLU A 515 -9.79 -20.76 26.88
C GLU A 515 -9.95 -20.48 25.38
N ALA A 516 -10.49 -21.42 24.59
CA ALA A 516 -10.67 -21.27 23.15
C ALA A 516 -12.07 -20.75 22.82
N TRP A 517 -12.17 -19.88 21.81
CA TRP A 517 -13.41 -19.60 21.10
C TRP A 517 -13.58 -20.64 19.99
N VAL A 518 -14.77 -21.22 19.87
CA VAL A 518 -15.05 -22.29 18.91
C VAL A 518 -16.32 -21.98 18.13
N TRP A 519 -16.24 -21.96 16.81
CA TRP A 519 -17.39 -21.82 15.93
C TRP A 519 -18.21 -23.12 15.85
N ASP A 520 -19.51 -23.00 15.61
CA ASP A 520 -20.37 -24.18 15.40
C ASP A 520 -19.97 -24.94 14.13
N GLY A 521 -19.48 -24.20 13.12
CA GLY A 521 -18.90 -24.77 11.90
C GLY A 521 -17.69 -25.66 12.18
N ASP A 522 -16.75 -25.20 13.01
CA ASP A 522 -15.55 -25.96 13.37
C ASP A 522 -15.91 -27.27 14.08
N ARG A 523 -16.86 -27.25 15.02
CA ARG A 523 -17.33 -28.49 15.67
C ARG A 523 -18.07 -29.42 14.73
N THR A 524 -18.88 -28.88 13.83
CA THR A 524 -19.60 -29.68 12.84
C THR A 524 -18.61 -30.36 11.89
N TRP A 525 -17.55 -29.65 11.49
CA TRP A 525 -16.46 -30.19 10.70
C TRP A 525 -15.69 -31.30 11.42
N ALA A 526 -15.25 -31.07 12.66
CA ALA A 526 -14.60 -32.09 13.47
C ALA A 526 -15.50 -33.32 13.67
N ALA A 527 -16.81 -33.12 13.84
CA ALA A 527 -17.78 -34.22 13.92
C ALA A 527 -17.86 -35.03 12.61
N LEU A 528 -17.87 -34.36 11.44
CA LEU A 528 -17.85 -35.03 10.12
C LEU A 528 -16.60 -35.88 9.92
N LEU A 529 -15.42 -35.42 10.36
CA LEU A 529 -14.17 -36.19 10.30
C LEU A 529 -14.14 -37.37 11.30
N SER A 530 -15.03 -37.35 12.29
CA SER A 530 -15.08 -38.36 13.37
C SER A 530 -16.06 -39.51 13.11
N LEU A 531 -16.81 -39.46 12.00
CA LEU A 531 -17.74 -40.51 11.56
C LEU A 531 -16.99 -41.82 11.24
N ALA A 532 -17.74 -42.93 11.13
CA ALA A 532 -17.12 -44.26 11.08
C ALA A 532 -16.28 -44.46 9.80
N ASP A 533 -16.83 -44.08 8.65
CA ASP A 533 -16.28 -44.32 7.32
C ASP A 533 -16.71 -43.23 6.32
N GLY A 534 -16.16 -43.30 5.10
CA GLY A 534 -16.43 -42.33 4.05
C GLY A 534 -17.88 -42.33 3.56
N ASP A 535 -18.59 -43.46 3.63
CA ASP A 535 -20.01 -43.55 3.23
C ASP A 535 -20.91 -42.82 4.23
N GLU A 536 -20.66 -42.98 5.54
CA GLU A 536 -21.37 -42.23 6.59
C GLU A 536 -21.11 -40.71 6.44
N ALA A 537 -19.86 -40.32 6.18
CA ALA A 537 -19.51 -38.92 5.94
C ALA A 537 -20.13 -38.37 4.65
N ALA A 538 -20.18 -39.15 3.57
CA ALA A 538 -20.81 -38.78 2.30
C ALA A 538 -22.32 -38.51 2.49
N ALA A 539 -23.01 -39.39 3.22
CA ALA A 539 -24.43 -39.23 3.53
C ALA A 539 -24.69 -37.98 4.39
N ALA A 540 -23.83 -37.70 5.36
CA ALA A 540 -23.92 -36.52 6.21
C ALA A 540 -23.68 -35.23 5.41
N LEU A 541 -22.60 -35.15 4.64
CA LEU A 541 -22.25 -33.97 3.83
C LEU A 541 -23.27 -33.68 2.73
N ARG A 542 -23.90 -34.70 2.14
CA ARG A 542 -24.97 -34.52 1.16
C ARG A 542 -26.22 -33.86 1.78
N ARG A 543 -26.48 -34.10 3.07
CA ARG A 543 -27.63 -33.52 3.78
C ARG A 543 -27.39 -32.08 4.19
N LEU A 544 -26.14 -31.73 4.55
CA LEU A 544 -25.78 -30.43 5.08
C LEU A 544 -25.44 -29.45 3.94
N PRO A 545 -26.26 -28.41 3.69
CA PRO A 545 -25.84 -27.31 2.83
C PRO A 545 -24.57 -26.68 3.40
N ARG A 546 -23.63 -26.33 2.54
CA ARG A 546 -22.38 -25.67 2.91
C ARG A 546 -22.57 -24.18 2.68
N ARG A 547 -22.95 -23.48 3.75
CA ARG A 547 -23.06 -22.01 3.74
C ARG A 547 -21.69 -21.38 3.92
N ASP A 548 -20.87 -22.03 4.74
CA ASP A 548 -19.47 -21.75 4.92
C ASP A 548 -18.67 -23.05 4.71
N GLY A 549 -17.42 -22.93 4.26
CA GLY A 549 -16.47 -24.06 4.20
C GLY A 549 -15.81 -24.31 5.57
N PRO A 550 -15.14 -25.45 5.76
CA PRO A 550 -14.18 -25.56 6.85
C PRO A 550 -13.01 -24.59 6.62
N ARG A 551 -12.23 -24.34 7.68
CA ARG A 551 -10.98 -23.57 7.56
C ARG A 551 -10.06 -24.15 6.48
N ASP A 552 -9.42 -23.26 5.75
CA ASP A 552 -8.59 -23.46 4.57
C ASP A 552 -9.23 -24.39 3.54
N ALA A 553 -10.53 -24.20 3.26
CA ALA A 553 -11.30 -25.10 2.39
C ALA A 553 -10.59 -25.41 1.05
N ALA A 554 -9.87 -24.45 0.46
CA ALA A 554 -9.15 -24.61 -0.79
C ALA A 554 -7.96 -25.59 -0.72
N ASP A 555 -7.36 -25.75 0.47
CA ASP A 555 -6.18 -26.59 0.70
C ASP A 555 -6.46 -27.78 1.64
N ASN A 556 -7.66 -27.84 2.22
CA ASN A 556 -8.00 -28.77 3.28
C ASN A 556 -7.94 -30.23 2.82
N ARG A 557 -6.97 -30.98 3.35
CA ARG A 557 -6.77 -32.41 3.01
C ARG A 557 -7.40 -33.38 4.02
N ALA A 558 -8.15 -32.88 5.01
CA ALA A 558 -8.62 -33.69 6.14
C ALA A 558 -9.49 -34.88 5.72
N LEU A 559 -10.30 -34.75 4.65
CA LEU A 559 -11.14 -35.86 4.17
C LEU A 559 -10.29 -37.01 3.62
N VAL A 560 -9.24 -36.70 2.85
CA VAL A 560 -8.34 -37.73 2.30
C VAL A 560 -7.45 -38.31 3.40
N GLU A 561 -6.94 -37.47 4.30
CA GLU A 561 -6.19 -37.92 5.48
C GLU A 561 -7.00 -38.90 6.33
N ARG A 562 -8.29 -38.60 6.55
CA ARG A 562 -9.17 -39.43 7.37
C ARG A 562 -9.70 -40.68 6.66
N TYR A 563 -10.13 -40.55 5.41
CA TYR A 563 -10.91 -41.59 4.72
C TYR A 563 -10.14 -42.26 3.56
N GLY A 564 -8.95 -41.78 3.20
CA GLY A 564 -8.17 -42.33 2.09
C GLY A 564 -8.98 -42.32 0.78
N ASP A 565 -8.97 -43.45 0.07
CA ASP A 565 -9.71 -43.61 -1.19
C ASP A 565 -11.24 -43.51 -1.01
N ASP A 566 -11.78 -43.72 0.20
CA ASP A 566 -13.22 -43.59 0.46
C ASP A 566 -13.69 -42.13 0.38
N ALA A 567 -12.78 -41.15 0.42
CA ALA A 567 -13.11 -39.76 0.14
C ALA A 567 -13.67 -39.56 -1.29
N ALA A 568 -13.38 -40.49 -2.22
CA ALA A 568 -14.00 -40.48 -3.54
C ALA A 568 -15.52 -40.68 -3.49
N ALA A 569 -16.03 -41.45 -2.52
CA ALA A 569 -17.47 -41.61 -2.31
C ALA A 569 -18.13 -40.31 -1.82
N ILE A 570 -17.41 -39.54 -0.99
CA ILE A 570 -17.86 -38.24 -0.50
C ILE A 570 -18.07 -37.26 -1.64
N VAL A 571 -17.08 -37.16 -2.56
CA VAL A 571 -17.18 -36.30 -3.74
C VAL A 571 -18.33 -36.74 -4.66
N ARG A 572 -18.42 -38.04 -4.98
CA ARG A 572 -19.50 -38.57 -5.83
C ARG A 572 -20.89 -38.33 -5.25
N ALA A 573 -21.04 -38.35 -3.93
CA ALA A 573 -22.33 -38.10 -3.28
C ALA A 573 -22.85 -36.66 -3.49
N GLN A 574 -21.99 -35.73 -3.92
CA GLN A 574 -22.35 -34.36 -4.25
C GLN A 574 -22.81 -34.18 -5.70
N ALA A 575 -22.81 -35.25 -6.51
CA ALA A 575 -23.33 -35.20 -7.86
C ALA A 575 -24.85 -34.91 -7.86
N ARG A 576 -25.25 -34.00 -8.74
CA ARG A 576 -26.64 -33.72 -9.10
C ARG A 576 -27.26 -34.92 -9.84
N ALA A 577 -28.56 -34.86 -10.11
CA ALA A 577 -29.28 -35.95 -10.78
C ALA A 577 -28.78 -36.24 -12.21
N ASP A 578 -28.12 -35.27 -12.85
CA ASP A 578 -27.47 -35.37 -14.16
C ASP A 578 -26.02 -35.87 -14.08
N GLY A 579 -25.50 -36.15 -12.89
CA GLY A 579 -24.13 -36.64 -12.66
C GLY A 579 -23.08 -35.55 -12.46
N VAL A 580 -23.43 -34.28 -12.72
CA VAL A 580 -22.52 -33.14 -12.53
C VAL A 580 -22.27 -32.90 -11.05
N VAL A 581 -21.01 -32.82 -10.64
CA VAL A 581 -20.62 -32.50 -9.27
C VAL A 581 -20.64 -30.99 -9.08
N VAL A 582 -21.34 -30.50 -8.06
CA VAL A 582 -21.27 -29.09 -7.66
C VAL A 582 -19.89 -28.86 -7.04
N GLY A 583 -19.04 -28.12 -7.74
CA GLY A 583 -17.68 -27.81 -7.33
C GLY A 583 -17.68 -26.79 -6.21
N GLU A 584 -16.93 -27.07 -5.16
CA GLU A 584 -16.70 -26.15 -4.05
C GLU A 584 -15.23 -26.31 -3.61
N PRO A 585 -14.59 -25.29 -3.01
CA PRO A 585 -13.17 -25.33 -2.65
C PRO A 585 -12.75 -26.60 -1.90
N LEU A 586 -13.54 -27.02 -0.89
CA LEU A 586 -13.29 -28.26 -0.14
C LEU A 586 -13.29 -29.52 -1.01
N LEU A 587 -14.23 -29.62 -1.94
CA LEU A 587 -14.34 -30.80 -2.81
C LEU A 587 -13.22 -30.81 -3.84
N ARG A 588 -12.83 -29.63 -4.33
CA ARG A 588 -11.66 -29.45 -5.21
C ARG A 588 -10.38 -29.87 -4.48
N ALA A 589 -10.14 -29.37 -3.27
CA ALA A 589 -9.00 -29.74 -2.43
C ALA A 589 -8.96 -31.25 -2.17
N THR A 590 -10.11 -31.84 -1.84
CA THR A 590 -10.26 -33.30 -1.64
C THR A 590 -9.92 -34.08 -2.91
N MET A 591 -10.39 -33.63 -4.09
CA MET A 591 -10.04 -34.24 -5.37
C MET A 591 -8.55 -34.16 -5.63
N MET A 592 -7.95 -32.97 -5.44
CA MET A 592 -6.54 -32.71 -5.64
C MET A 592 -5.64 -33.46 -4.64
N ALA A 593 -6.15 -33.82 -3.46
CA ALA A 593 -5.42 -34.63 -2.49
C ALA A 593 -5.50 -36.15 -2.77
N LEU A 594 -6.49 -36.63 -3.54
CA LEU A 594 -6.66 -38.04 -3.91
C LEU A 594 -5.63 -38.49 -4.96
N GLY A 595 -4.36 -38.60 -4.60
CA GLY A 595 -3.25 -38.98 -5.49
C GLY A 595 -3.14 -40.47 -5.84
N THR A 596 -4.25 -41.19 -5.90
CA THR A 596 -4.29 -42.65 -6.13
C THR A 596 -4.97 -43.00 -7.46
N ALA A 597 -4.93 -44.28 -7.85
CA ALA A 597 -5.68 -44.76 -9.01
C ALA A 597 -7.20 -44.58 -8.84
N ALA A 598 -7.71 -44.59 -7.60
CA ALA A 598 -9.11 -44.29 -7.32
C ALA A 598 -9.44 -42.81 -7.59
N GLY A 599 -8.53 -41.90 -7.23
CA GLY A 599 -8.61 -40.48 -7.58
C GLY A 599 -8.61 -40.26 -9.09
N PHE A 600 -7.67 -40.88 -9.82
CA PHE A 600 -7.65 -40.85 -11.28
C PHE A 600 -8.99 -41.29 -11.89
N ARG A 601 -9.51 -42.42 -11.42
CA ARG A 601 -10.80 -42.95 -11.92
C ARG A 601 -11.95 -42.01 -11.62
N LEU A 602 -11.97 -41.42 -10.42
CA LEU A 602 -12.98 -40.44 -10.07
C LEU A 602 -12.95 -39.25 -11.03
N VAL A 603 -11.80 -38.60 -11.21
CA VAL A 603 -11.70 -37.38 -12.03
C VAL A 603 -11.88 -37.66 -13.53
N TRP A 604 -11.41 -38.81 -14.02
CA TRP A 604 -11.56 -39.24 -15.42
C TRP A 604 -13.02 -39.59 -15.78
N ASP A 605 -13.75 -40.18 -14.83
CA ASP A 605 -15.14 -40.62 -15.05
C ASP A 605 -16.17 -39.52 -14.74
N LEU A 606 -15.74 -38.29 -14.40
CA LEU A 606 -16.66 -37.17 -14.15
C LEU A 606 -17.43 -36.81 -15.43
N THR A 607 -18.75 -36.67 -15.30
CA THR A 607 -19.60 -36.17 -16.38
C THR A 607 -19.61 -34.66 -16.46
N GLY A 608 -19.17 -33.95 -15.41
CA GLY A 608 -19.09 -32.49 -15.34
C GLY A 608 -18.76 -32.02 -13.93
N TRP A 609 -18.17 -30.83 -13.82
CA TRP A 609 -17.81 -30.13 -12.59
C TRP A 609 -18.33 -28.70 -12.66
N ASP A 610 -19.04 -28.22 -11.63
CA ASP A 610 -19.75 -26.94 -11.67
C ASP A 610 -19.35 -26.09 -10.47
N GLU A 611 -18.22 -25.39 -10.59
CA GLU A 611 -17.62 -24.52 -9.58
C GLU A 611 -18.15 -23.08 -9.74
N PRO A 612 -18.81 -22.50 -8.72
CA PRO A 612 -19.33 -21.14 -8.80
C PRO A 612 -18.23 -20.13 -9.10
N GLY A 613 -18.46 -19.25 -10.08
CA GLY A 613 -17.51 -18.23 -10.51
C GLY A 613 -16.45 -18.73 -11.49
N ALA A 614 -16.28 -20.04 -11.67
CA ALA A 614 -15.37 -20.56 -12.70
C ALA A 614 -15.93 -20.37 -14.11
N THR A 615 -15.06 -20.03 -15.07
CA THR A 615 -15.43 -19.87 -16.47
C THR A 615 -15.63 -21.22 -17.17
N GLY A 616 -16.51 -21.26 -18.18
CA GLY A 616 -16.73 -22.44 -19.03
C GLY A 616 -17.89 -23.32 -18.57
N THR A 617 -18.28 -24.25 -19.45
CA THR A 617 -19.32 -25.26 -19.19
C THR A 617 -18.84 -26.29 -18.16
N PRO A 618 -19.75 -27.02 -17.49
CA PRO A 618 -19.33 -28.03 -16.53
C PRO A 618 -18.40 -29.12 -17.08
N ASP A 619 -18.52 -29.44 -18.37
CA ASP A 619 -17.63 -30.39 -19.06
C ASP A 619 -16.22 -29.81 -19.24
N GLU A 620 -16.12 -28.53 -19.61
CA GLU A 620 -14.84 -27.82 -19.75
C GLU A 620 -14.14 -27.68 -18.40
N GLN A 621 -14.89 -27.33 -17.34
CA GLN A 621 -14.37 -27.28 -15.97
C GLN A 621 -13.89 -28.65 -15.48
N ALA A 622 -14.61 -29.74 -15.78
CA ALA A 622 -14.15 -31.10 -15.46
C ALA A 622 -12.87 -31.46 -16.22
N GLY A 623 -12.76 -31.06 -17.48
CA GLY A 623 -11.53 -31.22 -18.28
C GLY A 623 -10.34 -30.45 -17.68
N ALA A 624 -10.56 -29.23 -17.22
CA ALA A 624 -9.56 -28.41 -16.54
C ALA A 624 -9.15 -29.01 -15.19
N LEU A 625 -10.10 -29.52 -14.41
CA LEU A 625 -9.83 -30.22 -13.15
C LEU A 625 -9.03 -31.51 -13.37
N PHE A 626 -9.36 -32.28 -14.41
CA PHE A 626 -8.60 -33.47 -14.79
C PHE A 626 -7.15 -33.13 -15.17
N ALA A 627 -6.96 -32.09 -15.97
CA ALA A 627 -5.64 -31.56 -16.30
C ALA A 627 -4.84 -31.15 -15.05
N ALA A 628 -5.45 -30.37 -14.15
CA ALA A 628 -4.82 -29.97 -12.90
C ALA A 628 -4.45 -31.19 -12.03
N TRP A 629 -5.34 -32.17 -11.92
CA TRP A 629 -5.09 -33.39 -11.15
C TRP A 629 -3.92 -34.21 -11.73
N VAL A 630 -3.85 -34.38 -13.05
CA VAL A 630 -2.73 -35.07 -13.70
C VAL A 630 -1.42 -34.30 -13.50
N ALA A 631 -1.44 -32.97 -13.50
CA ALA A 631 -0.28 -32.16 -13.21
C ALA A 631 0.21 -32.30 -11.76
N ALA A 632 -0.71 -32.42 -10.79
CA ALA A 632 -0.39 -32.66 -9.39
C ALA A 632 0.07 -34.11 -9.10
N HIS A 633 -0.45 -35.10 -9.85
CA HIS A 633 -0.15 -36.53 -9.66
C HIS A 633 0.38 -37.22 -10.92
N PRO A 634 1.46 -36.71 -11.55
CA PRO A 634 1.84 -37.12 -12.90
C PRO A 634 2.25 -38.60 -12.97
N ALA A 635 2.91 -39.11 -11.93
CA ALA A 635 3.33 -40.51 -11.86
C ALA A 635 2.14 -41.49 -11.86
N VAL A 636 0.98 -41.07 -11.34
CA VAL A 636 -0.24 -41.88 -11.37
C VAL A 636 -1.04 -41.58 -12.63
N GLY A 637 -1.31 -40.31 -12.92
CA GLY A 637 -2.15 -39.87 -14.03
C GLY A 637 -1.66 -40.35 -15.39
N PHE A 638 -0.38 -40.13 -15.71
CA PHE A 638 0.16 -40.57 -17.01
C PHE A 638 0.24 -42.09 -17.11
N VAL A 639 0.49 -42.80 -16.01
CA VAL A 639 0.49 -44.26 -15.99
C VAL A 639 -0.90 -44.83 -16.24
N GLU A 640 -1.94 -44.30 -15.59
CA GLU A 640 -3.32 -44.73 -15.84
C GLU A 640 -3.80 -44.37 -17.25
N LEU A 641 -3.47 -43.17 -17.76
CA LEU A 641 -3.70 -42.80 -19.16
C LEU A 641 -2.99 -43.77 -20.11
N GLY A 642 -1.75 -44.14 -19.82
CA GLY A 642 -0.99 -45.13 -20.58
C GLY A 642 -1.68 -46.50 -20.61
N ARG A 643 -2.26 -46.95 -19.49
CA ARG A 643 -3.07 -48.18 -19.45
C ARG A 643 -4.31 -48.08 -20.33
N LEU A 644 -5.02 -46.95 -20.28
CA LEU A 644 -6.18 -46.70 -21.14
C LEU A 644 -5.79 -46.73 -22.63
N VAL A 645 -4.70 -46.05 -23.01
CA VAL A 645 -4.16 -46.07 -24.38
C VAL A 645 -3.76 -47.48 -24.81
N ALA A 646 -3.14 -48.27 -23.93
CA ALA A 646 -2.78 -49.65 -24.20
C ALA A 646 -4.03 -50.51 -24.48
N THR A 647 -5.16 -50.23 -23.80
CA THR A 647 -6.45 -50.88 -24.07
C THR A 647 -7.21 -50.30 -25.28
N GLY A 648 -6.74 -49.20 -25.85
CA GLY A 648 -7.28 -48.59 -27.07
C GLY A 648 -8.25 -47.43 -26.85
N ASP A 649 -8.25 -46.81 -25.68
CA ASP A 649 -9.01 -45.58 -25.42
C ASP A 649 -8.46 -44.41 -26.25
N ALA A 650 -9.30 -43.86 -27.13
CA ALA A 650 -8.91 -42.78 -28.04
C ALA A 650 -8.83 -41.41 -27.33
N ALA A 651 -9.67 -41.17 -26.32
CA ALA A 651 -9.67 -39.93 -25.56
C ALA A 651 -8.40 -39.84 -24.72
N ALA A 652 -8.02 -40.92 -24.04
CA ALA A 652 -6.75 -41.01 -23.32
C ALA A 652 -5.55 -40.79 -24.26
N GLY A 653 -5.62 -41.31 -25.49
CA GLY A 653 -4.56 -41.11 -26.50
C GLY A 653 -4.45 -39.66 -26.95
N SER A 654 -5.57 -39.00 -27.19
CA SER A 654 -5.61 -37.57 -27.53
C SER A 654 -5.05 -36.73 -26.39
N PHE A 655 -5.50 -36.97 -25.16
CA PHE A 655 -5.04 -36.24 -23.97
C PHE A 655 -3.53 -36.43 -23.77
N LEU A 656 -3.06 -37.68 -23.80
CA LEU A 656 -1.63 -37.99 -23.66
C LEU A 656 -0.80 -37.32 -24.75
N THR A 657 -1.29 -37.22 -25.99
CA THR A 657 -0.57 -36.55 -27.08
C THR A 657 -0.45 -35.05 -26.83
N THR A 658 -1.55 -34.39 -26.47
CA THR A 658 -1.57 -32.95 -26.18
C THR A 658 -0.68 -32.60 -24.99
N TRP A 659 -0.81 -33.35 -23.89
CA TRP A 659 -0.10 -33.06 -22.63
C TRP A 659 1.33 -33.56 -22.59
N ALA A 660 1.66 -34.63 -23.33
CA ALA A 660 3.03 -35.10 -23.42
C ALA A 660 3.86 -34.26 -24.38
N ALA A 661 3.28 -33.61 -25.40
CA ALA A 661 4.04 -32.87 -26.41
C ALA A 661 5.08 -31.87 -25.84
N PRO A 662 4.80 -31.09 -24.78
CA PRO A 662 5.79 -30.19 -24.18
C PRO A 662 6.81 -30.89 -23.27
N GLN A 663 6.50 -32.09 -22.79
CA GLN A 663 7.26 -32.80 -21.74
C GLN A 663 7.45 -34.29 -22.07
N VAL A 664 7.64 -34.60 -23.36
CA VAL A 664 7.60 -35.96 -23.93
C VAL A 664 8.52 -36.93 -23.17
N ARG A 665 9.68 -36.43 -22.75
CA ARG A 665 10.70 -37.20 -22.03
C ARG A 665 10.27 -37.58 -20.62
N ARG A 666 9.66 -36.64 -19.89
CA ARG A 666 9.13 -36.88 -18.53
C ARG A 666 8.00 -37.89 -18.56
N VAL A 667 7.04 -37.69 -19.48
CA VAL A 667 5.92 -38.62 -19.67
C VAL A 667 6.42 -40.02 -20.03
N PHE A 668 7.41 -40.13 -20.93
CA PHE A 668 8.03 -41.42 -21.23
C PHE A 668 8.65 -42.06 -19.98
N GLY A 669 9.34 -41.27 -19.14
CA GLY A 669 9.89 -41.72 -17.86
C GLY A 669 8.83 -42.31 -16.94
N TRP A 670 7.73 -41.59 -16.70
CA TRP A 670 6.62 -42.07 -15.86
C TRP A 670 5.99 -43.35 -16.42
N LEU A 671 5.75 -43.40 -17.74
CA LEU A 671 5.21 -44.60 -18.39
C LEU A 671 6.18 -45.79 -18.29
N ARG A 672 7.48 -45.55 -18.51
CA ARG A 672 8.51 -46.59 -18.42
C ARG A 672 8.57 -47.14 -16.99
N ASP A 673 8.56 -46.26 -15.99
CA ASP A 673 8.70 -46.65 -14.59
C ASP A 673 7.44 -47.38 -14.08
N GLY A 674 6.24 -46.96 -14.53
CA GLY A 674 4.96 -47.55 -14.11
C GLY A 674 4.45 -48.74 -14.95
N LEU A 675 4.79 -48.83 -16.23
CA LEU A 675 4.29 -49.85 -17.18
C LEU A 675 5.39 -50.70 -17.81
N GLY A 676 6.66 -50.32 -17.64
CA GLY A 676 7.80 -50.93 -18.30
C GLY A 676 8.13 -50.28 -19.66
N GLU A 677 9.42 -50.32 -20.01
CA GLU A 677 9.99 -49.68 -21.20
C GLU A 677 9.31 -50.10 -22.51
N ALA A 678 9.14 -51.40 -22.73
CA ALA A 678 8.52 -51.90 -23.96
C ALA A 678 7.08 -51.39 -24.16
N THR A 679 6.31 -51.25 -23.09
CA THR A 679 4.94 -50.74 -23.14
C THR A 679 4.95 -49.23 -23.37
N ALA A 680 5.83 -48.47 -22.71
CA ALA A 680 6.01 -47.04 -22.95
C ALA A 680 6.39 -46.74 -24.41
N GLU A 681 7.33 -47.51 -24.99
CA GLU A 681 7.73 -47.39 -26.40
C GLU A 681 6.57 -47.70 -27.35
N GLN A 682 5.78 -48.74 -27.06
CA GLN A 682 4.61 -49.08 -27.87
C GLN A 682 3.54 -47.97 -27.83
N ILE A 683 3.29 -47.39 -26.67
CA ILE A 683 2.35 -46.27 -26.50
C ILE A 683 2.83 -45.07 -27.31
N PHE A 684 4.11 -44.69 -27.18
CA PHE A 684 4.67 -43.55 -27.92
C PHE A 684 4.66 -43.76 -29.43
N ALA A 685 5.04 -44.96 -29.89
CA ALA A 685 4.96 -45.30 -31.31
C ALA A 685 3.53 -45.22 -31.85
N ARG A 686 2.53 -45.66 -31.06
CA ARG A 686 1.10 -45.58 -31.42
C ARG A 686 0.62 -44.14 -31.53
N LEU A 687 1.15 -43.24 -30.71
CA LEU A 687 0.80 -41.83 -30.69
C LEU A 687 1.67 -40.96 -31.62
N GLY A 688 2.62 -41.57 -32.35
CA GLY A 688 3.54 -40.85 -33.23
C GLY A 688 4.59 -39.99 -32.50
N MET A 689 4.83 -40.26 -31.22
CA MET A 689 5.81 -39.56 -30.39
C MET A 689 7.14 -40.32 -30.34
N SER A 690 8.24 -39.59 -30.12
CA SER A 690 9.60 -40.15 -30.00
C SER A 690 10.15 -39.94 -28.59
N SER A 691 10.66 -41.00 -27.97
CA SER A 691 11.37 -40.94 -26.67
C SER A 691 12.79 -40.39 -26.76
N ARG A 692 13.32 -40.24 -27.99
CA ARG A 692 14.64 -39.64 -28.26
C ARG A 692 14.55 -38.12 -28.22
N LEU A 693 15.53 -37.51 -27.54
CA LEU A 693 15.62 -36.06 -27.42
C LEU A 693 15.82 -35.39 -28.80
N ALA A 694 15.01 -34.36 -29.08
CA ALA A 694 15.10 -33.52 -30.26
C ALA A 694 15.01 -32.02 -29.90
N PRO A 695 15.54 -31.10 -30.72
CA PRO A 695 15.54 -29.67 -30.37
C PRO A 695 14.13 -29.11 -30.15
N ALA A 696 13.16 -29.57 -30.95
CA ALA A 696 11.75 -29.19 -30.80
C ALA A 696 11.16 -29.56 -29.43
N GLN A 697 11.65 -30.63 -28.78
CA GLN A 697 11.17 -31.02 -27.45
C GLN A 697 11.75 -30.13 -26.36
N VAL A 698 13.01 -29.71 -26.48
CA VAL A 698 13.62 -28.73 -25.56
C VAL A 698 12.87 -27.40 -25.66
N LEU A 699 12.61 -26.93 -26.89
CA LEU A 699 11.88 -25.68 -27.11
C LEU A 699 10.44 -25.73 -26.62
N ALA A 700 9.71 -26.82 -26.88
CA ALA A 700 8.34 -26.97 -26.40
C ALA A 700 8.26 -26.99 -24.86
N ALA A 701 9.25 -27.57 -24.17
CA ALA A 701 9.33 -27.52 -22.72
C ALA A 701 9.57 -26.10 -22.21
N LEU A 702 10.48 -25.34 -22.83
CA LEU A 702 10.76 -23.96 -22.45
C LEU A 702 9.57 -23.02 -22.77
N ASP A 703 8.91 -23.19 -23.91
CA ASP A 703 7.67 -22.46 -24.24
C ASP A 703 6.57 -22.74 -23.24
N HIS A 704 6.42 -23.99 -22.82
CA HIS A 704 5.44 -24.37 -21.81
C HIS A 704 5.75 -23.72 -20.46
N ALA A 705 7.01 -23.67 -20.04
CA ALA A 705 7.41 -22.94 -18.85
C ALA A 705 7.12 -21.44 -18.97
N ALA A 706 7.46 -20.83 -20.10
CA ALA A 706 7.23 -19.41 -20.36
C ALA A 706 5.74 -19.03 -20.38
N ALA A 707 4.88 -19.91 -20.92
CA ALA A 707 3.44 -19.69 -21.00
C ALA A 707 2.71 -19.79 -19.65
N ARG A 708 3.34 -20.35 -18.61
CA ARG A 708 2.74 -20.45 -17.26
C ARG A 708 2.77 -19.13 -16.49
N GLY A 709 3.58 -18.14 -16.90
CA GLY A 709 3.71 -16.87 -16.19
C GLY A 709 4.28 -17.02 -14.77
N GLY A 710 4.13 -15.97 -13.95
CA GLY A 710 4.57 -15.94 -12.55
C GLY A 710 6.03 -16.37 -12.35
N ASP A 711 6.27 -17.21 -11.34
CA ASP A 711 7.59 -17.76 -11.01
C ASP A 711 8.01 -18.98 -11.84
N ALA A 712 7.16 -19.42 -12.77
CA ALA A 712 7.52 -20.50 -13.69
C ALA A 712 8.52 -20.06 -14.76
N TRP A 713 8.63 -18.75 -15.03
CA TRP A 713 9.54 -18.18 -16.01
C TRP A 713 9.98 -16.79 -15.58
N PRO A 714 11.27 -16.41 -15.69
CA PRO A 714 11.71 -15.09 -15.23
C PRO A 714 11.06 -14.00 -16.09
N THR A 715 10.06 -13.33 -15.53
CA THR A 715 9.44 -12.13 -16.10
C THR A 715 10.26 -10.89 -15.75
N PHE A 716 10.19 -9.87 -16.62
CA PHE A 716 10.74 -8.55 -16.35
C PHE A 716 9.59 -7.57 -16.28
N VAL A 717 9.27 -7.16 -15.07
CA VAL A 717 8.29 -6.11 -14.86
C VAL A 717 9.06 -4.93 -14.27
N THR A 718 8.97 -3.78 -14.91
CA THR A 718 9.50 -2.52 -14.37
C THR A 718 8.47 -1.92 -13.43
N GLY A 719 8.90 -1.39 -12.29
CA GLY A 719 8.02 -0.64 -11.39
C GLY A 719 7.36 -1.44 -10.25
N VAL A 720 7.68 -2.72 -10.07
CA VAL A 720 7.10 -3.63 -9.05
C VAL A 720 7.60 -3.42 -7.61
N GLY A 721 8.11 -2.24 -7.29
CA GLY A 721 8.76 -2.00 -6.00
C GLY A 721 10.27 -2.25 -6.04
N PRO A 722 11.00 -1.72 -5.05
CA PRO A 722 12.46 -1.72 -5.11
C PRO A 722 13.06 -3.12 -4.87
N SER A 723 12.34 -4.04 -4.20
CA SER A 723 12.81 -5.41 -3.90
C SER A 723 13.00 -6.31 -5.11
N ARG A 724 12.39 -6.01 -6.26
CA ARG A 724 12.46 -6.82 -7.49
C ARG A 724 13.18 -6.10 -8.65
N GLU A 725 13.95 -5.04 -8.38
CA GLU A 725 14.68 -4.30 -9.43
C GLU A 725 15.70 -5.20 -10.14
N TYR A 726 15.66 -5.25 -11.47
CA TYR A 726 16.44 -6.17 -12.28
C TYR A 726 17.83 -5.59 -12.69
N HIS A 727 18.86 -6.43 -12.61
CA HIS A 727 20.25 -6.06 -12.95
C HIS A 727 20.89 -6.89 -14.05
N GLY A 728 20.53 -8.17 -14.22
CA GLY A 728 21.10 -9.03 -15.26
C GLY A 728 20.58 -10.47 -15.25
N LEU A 729 20.74 -11.19 -16.36
CA LEU A 729 20.46 -12.63 -16.46
C LEU A 729 21.69 -13.43 -16.91
N ARG A 730 21.74 -14.68 -16.47
CA ARG A 730 22.65 -15.71 -16.98
C ARG A 730 21.87 -16.93 -17.44
N LEU A 731 22.33 -17.56 -18.52
CA LEU A 731 21.76 -18.78 -19.08
C LEU A 731 22.79 -19.91 -19.05
N LEU A 732 22.39 -21.03 -18.44
CA LEU A 732 23.13 -22.29 -18.40
C LEU A 732 22.36 -23.36 -19.18
N GLY A 733 23.05 -24.11 -20.02
CA GLY A 733 22.53 -25.29 -20.68
C GLY A 733 23.47 -26.47 -20.47
N ALA A 734 22.96 -27.57 -19.92
CA ALA A 734 23.78 -28.75 -19.62
C ALA A 734 23.09 -30.08 -19.98
N ARG A 735 23.89 -31.14 -20.08
CA ARG A 735 23.45 -32.51 -20.38
C ARG A 735 23.66 -33.43 -19.19
N VAL A 736 22.64 -34.21 -18.85
CA VAL A 736 22.58 -35.12 -17.70
C VAL A 736 22.27 -36.53 -18.21
N GLY A 737 23.30 -37.32 -18.50
CA GLY A 737 23.12 -38.60 -19.20
C GLY A 737 22.45 -38.39 -20.56
N ASP A 738 21.27 -38.98 -20.77
CA ASP A 738 20.45 -38.75 -21.97
C ASP A 738 19.50 -37.55 -21.84
N GLY A 739 19.37 -36.99 -20.64
CA GLY A 739 18.54 -35.82 -20.32
C GLY A 739 19.27 -34.49 -20.41
N TRP A 740 18.53 -33.40 -20.32
CA TRP A 740 19.02 -32.03 -20.47
C TRP A 740 18.50 -31.17 -19.34
N VAL A 741 19.19 -30.08 -19.06
CA VAL A 741 18.75 -29.05 -18.11
C VAL A 741 19.13 -27.68 -18.65
N VAL A 742 18.23 -26.71 -18.46
CA VAL A 742 18.48 -25.28 -18.67
C VAL A 742 18.25 -24.58 -17.33
N VAL A 743 19.17 -23.70 -16.94
CA VAL A 743 19.00 -22.84 -15.76
C VAL A 743 19.12 -21.38 -16.19
N LEU A 744 18.17 -20.54 -15.80
CA LEU A 744 18.24 -19.09 -15.92
C LEU A 744 18.50 -18.52 -14.53
N GLU A 745 19.55 -17.74 -14.33
CA GLU A 745 19.77 -17.00 -13.09
C GLU A 745 19.42 -15.52 -13.31
N ARG A 746 18.67 -14.92 -12.38
CA ARG A 746 18.25 -13.52 -12.39
C ARG A 746 18.84 -12.78 -11.20
N PHE A 747 19.65 -11.75 -11.45
CA PHE A 747 20.19 -10.88 -10.39
C PHE A 747 19.25 -9.69 -10.21
N GLU A 748 18.70 -9.55 -9.00
CA GLU A 748 17.67 -8.57 -8.67
C GLU A 748 17.81 -8.00 -7.25
N GLY A 749 17.05 -6.94 -6.95
CA GLY A 749 16.93 -6.33 -5.62
C GLY A 749 17.78 -5.07 -5.44
N TYR A 750 18.02 -4.66 -4.21
CA TYR A 750 18.83 -3.49 -3.89
C TYR A 750 19.30 -3.54 -2.43
N GLY A 751 20.46 -2.93 -2.13
CA GLY A 751 21.03 -2.92 -0.79
C GLY A 751 21.20 -4.34 -0.23
N PRO A 752 20.73 -4.64 0.99
CA PRO A 752 20.86 -5.97 1.60
C PRO A 752 19.97 -7.03 0.95
N ARG A 753 18.97 -6.64 0.15
CA ARG A 753 18.03 -7.56 -0.52
C ARG A 753 18.50 -8.00 -1.91
N LEU A 754 19.76 -7.76 -2.27
CA LEU A 754 20.30 -8.21 -3.54
C LEU A 754 20.40 -9.73 -3.54
N ARG A 755 19.81 -10.38 -4.55
CA ARG A 755 19.77 -11.83 -4.66
C ARG A 755 19.86 -12.32 -6.09
N VAL A 756 20.30 -13.57 -6.24
CA VAL A 756 20.25 -14.32 -7.50
C VAL A 756 19.13 -15.36 -7.41
N ALA A 757 18.01 -15.09 -8.07
CA ALA A 757 16.91 -16.03 -8.27
C ALA A 757 17.28 -17.04 -9.38
N ARG A 758 16.89 -18.31 -9.23
CA ARG A 758 17.27 -19.37 -10.18
C ARG A 758 16.05 -20.08 -10.73
N TYR A 759 15.96 -20.22 -12.04
CA TYR A 759 14.87 -20.91 -12.72
C TYR A 759 15.40 -22.12 -13.47
N ALA A 760 14.99 -23.33 -13.10
CA ALA A 760 15.50 -24.56 -13.72
C ALA A 760 14.43 -25.24 -14.60
N TYR A 761 14.85 -25.87 -15.69
CA TYR A 761 13.99 -26.57 -16.64
C TYR A 761 14.67 -27.84 -17.15
N GLY A 762 13.90 -28.91 -17.36
CA GLY A 762 14.39 -30.12 -18.03
C GLY A 762 14.23 -31.42 -17.25
N ASP A 763 15.03 -32.41 -17.61
CA ASP A 763 14.93 -33.77 -17.07
C ASP A 763 15.53 -33.84 -15.65
N GLY A 764 14.71 -34.16 -14.65
CA GLY A 764 15.17 -34.43 -13.28
C GLY A 764 15.32 -33.22 -12.35
N VAL A 765 14.82 -32.04 -12.75
CA VAL A 765 14.77 -30.83 -11.90
C VAL A 765 13.33 -30.46 -11.56
N VAL A 766 13.11 -29.75 -10.44
CA VAL A 766 11.82 -29.05 -10.23
C VAL A 766 11.80 -27.83 -11.15
N GLU A 767 10.71 -27.62 -11.89
CA GLU A 767 10.65 -26.55 -12.91
C GLU A 767 10.19 -25.22 -12.31
N GLY A 768 10.84 -24.12 -12.69
CA GLY A 768 10.54 -22.77 -12.22
C GLY A 768 11.55 -22.25 -11.21
N LEU A 769 11.16 -21.22 -10.46
CA LEU A 769 11.97 -20.61 -9.41
C LEU A 769 12.36 -21.63 -8.33
N GLY A 770 13.66 -21.75 -8.09
CA GLY A 770 14.26 -22.49 -7.00
C GLY A 770 14.93 -21.54 -6.01
N THR A 771 15.97 -22.02 -5.33
CA THR A 771 16.63 -21.26 -4.26
C THR A 771 17.25 -19.95 -4.76
N ALA A 772 16.94 -18.87 -4.05
CA ALA A 772 17.65 -17.60 -4.17
C ALA A 772 18.99 -17.66 -3.42
N ARG A 773 19.96 -16.87 -3.86
CA ARG A 773 21.23 -16.66 -3.14
C ARG A 773 21.43 -15.18 -2.89
N ALA A 774 21.55 -14.76 -1.64
CA ALA A 774 21.91 -13.39 -1.30
C ALA A 774 23.27 -13.00 -1.90
N VAL A 775 23.41 -11.74 -2.28
CA VAL A 775 24.64 -11.15 -2.83
C VAL A 775 24.95 -9.88 -2.05
N GLU A 776 26.03 -9.91 -1.29
CA GLU A 776 26.54 -8.74 -0.59
C GLU A 776 27.36 -7.86 -1.55
N LEU A 777 27.05 -6.56 -1.58
CA LEU A 777 27.88 -5.59 -2.26
C LEU A 777 28.94 -5.05 -1.29
N PRO A 778 30.19 -4.85 -1.76
CA PRO A 778 31.17 -4.04 -1.04
C PRO A 778 30.62 -2.65 -0.73
N GLU A 779 30.76 -2.18 0.51
CA GLU A 779 30.30 -0.85 0.95
C GLU A 779 30.95 0.30 0.15
N ASP A 780 32.17 0.08 -0.34
CA ASP A 780 33.00 1.09 -1.01
C ASP A 780 32.94 1.04 -2.56
N LEU A 781 31.86 0.52 -3.15
CA LEU A 781 31.71 0.53 -4.60
C LEU A 781 31.66 1.96 -5.16
N ALA A 782 32.70 2.32 -5.93
CA ALA A 782 32.73 3.57 -6.67
C ALA A 782 31.68 3.53 -7.79
N VAL A 783 30.67 4.39 -7.67
CA VAL A 783 29.61 4.56 -8.67
C VAL A 783 29.87 5.85 -9.43
N ASP A 784 29.80 5.81 -10.76
CA ASP A 784 29.84 7.03 -11.58
C ASP A 784 28.50 7.77 -11.44
N ASP A 785 28.54 9.08 -11.19
CA ASP A 785 27.35 9.92 -11.13
C ASP A 785 26.54 9.85 -12.43
N ALA A 786 27.17 9.54 -13.57
CA ALA A 786 26.48 9.33 -14.85
C ALA A 786 25.51 8.14 -14.81
N ASP A 787 25.88 7.05 -14.11
CA ASP A 787 25.05 5.85 -14.00
C ASP A 787 23.85 6.06 -13.07
N THR A 788 23.98 6.96 -12.09
CA THR A 788 22.86 7.31 -11.18
C THR A 788 21.79 8.18 -11.83
N ARG A 789 22.13 8.92 -12.89
CA ARG A 789 21.21 9.84 -13.59
C ARG A 789 20.29 9.16 -14.60
N MET A 790 20.55 7.90 -14.94
CA MET A 790 19.74 7.13 -15.90
C MET A 790 18.57 6.38 -15.24
N ILE A 791 18.37 6.55 -13.94
CA ILE A 791 17.36 5.83 -13.17
C ILE A 791 16.36 6.87 -12.66
N GLU A 792 15.22 6.99 -13.33
CA GLU A 792 14.09 7.79 -12.84
C GLU A 792 13.38 6.99 -11.74
N PRO A 793 13.46 7.41 -10.47
CA PRO A 793 12.86 6.66 -9.39
C PRO A 793 11.36 6.96 -9.37
N PRO A 794 10.46 5.96 -9.38
CA PRO A 794 9.05 6.22 -9.14
C PRO A 794 8.85 6.83 -7.74
N ASP A 795 7.80 7.64 -7.56
CA ASP A 795 7.59 8.52 -6.38
C ASP A 795 7.68 7.80 -5.01
N TYR A 796 7.42 6.49 -4.97
CA TYR A 796 7.49 5.69 -3.76
C TYR A 796 8.93 5.37 -3.28
N TRP A 797 9.97 5.66 -4.07
CA TRP A 797 11.39 5.46 -3.73
C TRP A 797 11.96 6.54 -2.79
N THR A 798 11.18 7.58 -2.48
CA THR A 798 11.59 8.74 -1.65
C THR A 798 11.99 8.39 -0.21
N ARG A 799 11.67 7.19 0.29
CA ARG A 799 12.04 6.71 1.63
C ARG A 799 13.34 5.89 1.69
N VAL A 800 13.85 5.44 0.55
CA VAL A 800 15.16 4.75 0.50
C VAL A 800 16.23 5.82 0.35
N GLU A 801 17.27 5.79 1.17
CA GLU A 801 18.38 6.71 0.99
C GLU A 801 19.16 6.36 -0.29
N ARG A 802 19.04 7.22 -1.31
CA ARG A 802 19.79 7.15 -2.58
C ARG A 802 19.65 5.82 -3.37
N PRO A 803 18.43 5.36 -3.69
CA PRO A 803 18.19 4.08 -4.38
C PRO A 803 18.89 3.99 -5.74
N GLN A 804 18.94 5.11 -6.48
CA GLN A 804 19.67 5.23 -7.75
C GLN A 804 21.15 4.84 -7.60
N ARG A 805 21.80 5.27 -6.52
CA ARG A 805 23.20 4.95 -6.24
C ARG A 805 23.39 3.48 -5.91
N ARG A 806 22.46 2.87 -5.16
CA ARG A 806 22.51 1.43 -4.82
C ARG A 806 22.31 0.54 -6.06
N ILE A 807 21.40 0.90 -6.95
CA ILE A 807 21.16 0.19 -8.21
C ILE A 807 22.37 0.33 -9.14
N ALA A 808 22.87 1.54 -9.30
CA ALA A 808 24.08 1.77 -10.10
C ALA A 808 25.30 1.03 -9.52
N ALA A 809 25.42 0.94 -8.19
CA ALA A 809 26.44 0.11 -7.54
C ALA A 809 26.28 -1.38 -7.86
N ALA A 810 25.07 -1.94 -7.79
CA ALA A 810 24.79 -3.33 -8.11
C ALA A 810 25.16 -3.67 -9.57
N ARG A 811 24.79 -2.79 -10.51
CA ARG A 811 25.11 -2.93 -11.94
C ARG A 811 26.60 -2.80 -12.22
N ALA A 812 27.27 -1.82 -11.61
CA ALA A 812 28.71 -1.64 -11.72
C ALA A 812 29.46 -2.86 -11.16
N TYR A 813 29.00 -3.40 -10.02
CA TYR A 813 29.56 -4.61 -9.42
C TYR A 813 29.40 -5.84 -10.31
N LEU A 814 28.20 -6.06 -10.86
CA LEU A 814 27.93 -7.13 -11.82
C LEU A 814 28.83 -7.03 -13.06
N ALA A 815 29.01 -5.83 -13.60
CA ALA A 815 29.86 -5.60 -14.77
C ALA A 815 31.35 -5.80 -14.48
N ALA A 816 31.82 -5.36 -13.31
CA ALA A 816 33.23 -5.46 -12.92
C ALA A 816 33.63 -6.87 -12.47
N THR A 817 32.74 -7.55 -11.74
CA THR A 817 33.04 -8.81 -11.04
C THR A 817 31.94 -9.86 -11.25
N PRO A 818 31.62 -10.25 -12.49
CA PRO A 818 30.51 -11.18 -12.76
C PRO A 818 30.67 -12.52 -12.04
N SER A 819 31.90 -12.99 -11.79
CA SER A 819 32.16 -14.23 -11.05
C SER A 819 31.87 -14.16 -9.54
N ALA A 820 31.70 -12.96 -8.97
CA ALA A 820 31.26 -12.81 -7.58
C ALA A 820 29.72 -12.88 -7.47
N VAL A 821 29.02 -12.42 -8.50
CA VAL A 821 27.55 -12.50 -8.60
C VAL A 821 27.09 -13.88 -9.08
N TRP A 822 27.77 -14.47 -10.07
CA TRP A 822 27.40 -15.75 -10.66
C TRP A 822 28.28 -16.88 -10.13
N ALA A 823 27.68 -17.82 -9.39
CA ALA A 823 28.39 -19.00 -8.90
C ALA A 823 28.87 -19.89 -10.07
N PRO A 824 29.93 -20.72 -9.90
CA PRO A 824 30.34 -21.67 -10.93
C PRO A 824 29.18 -22.55 -11.41
N ALA A 825 29.08 -22.83 -12.72
CA ALA A 825 27.96 -23.59 -13.29
C ALA A 825 27.75 -24.96 -12.63
N ALA A 826 28.82 -25.62 -12.17
CA ALA A 826 28.74 -26.88 -11.44
C ALA A 826 28.03 -26.74 -10.07
N GLU A 827 28.25 -25.63 -9.35
CA GLU A 827 27.57 -25.34 -8.09
C GLU A 827 26.10 -25.00 -8.32
N VAL A 828 25.80 -24.22 -9.36
CA VAL A 828 24.42 -23.90 -9.75
C VAL A 828 23.65 -25.15 -10.11
N LEU A 829 24.24 -26.06 -10.89
CA LEU A 829 23.63 -27.34 -11.25
C LEU A 829 23.46 -28.25 -10.02
N ALA A 830 24.42 -28.27 -9.10
CA ALA A 830 24.30 -29.03 -7.85
C ALA A 830 23.16 -28.49 -6.96
N ALA A 831 22.97 -27.17 -6.91
CA ALA A 831 21.89 -26.52 -6.16
C ALA A 831 20.49 -26.91 -6.67
N VAL A 832 20.37 -27.28 -7.95
CA VAL A 832 19.12 -27.81 -8.54
C VAL A 832 19.09 -29.35 -8.61
N GLY A 833 19.94 -30.03 -7.83
CA GLY A 833 19.96 -31.49 -7.69
C GLY A 833 20.76 -32.25 -8.77
N ILE A 834 21.49 -31.54 -9.63
CA ILE A 834 22.23 -32.13 -10.77
C ILE A 834 23.73 -32.17 -10.46
N THR A 835 24.25 -33.34 -10.12
CA THR A 835 25.65 -33.52 -9.68
C THR A 835 26.61 -34.04 -10.76
N ALA A 836 26.08 -34.54 -11.89
CA ALA A 836 26.86 -35.13 -12.97
C ALA A 836 26.40 -34.63 -14.33
N ALA A 837 26.70 -33.36 -14.63
CA ALA A 837 26.32 -32.70 -15.87
C ALA A 837 27.51 -32.25 -16.72
N GLU A 838 27.33 -32.35 -18.03
CA GLU A 838 28.20 -31.76 -19.05
C GLU A 838 27.65 -30.38 -19.41
N VAL A 839 28.30 -29.30 -18.96
CA VAL A 839 27.90 -27.92 -19.29
C VAL A 839 28.22 -27.64 -20.75
N ILE A 840 27.18 -27.36 -21.56
CA ILE A 840 27.28 -27.07 -22.98
C ILE A 840 27.32 -25.57 -23.24
N VAL A 841 26.49 -24.80 -22.51
CA VAL A 841 26.38 -23.35 -22.62
C VAL A 841 26.40 -22.73 -21.23
N ASP A 842 27.17 -21.65 -21.06
CA ASP A 842 27.19 -20.78 -19.89
C ASP A 842 27.45 -19.35 -20.38
N THR A 843 26.45 -18.49 -20.34
CA THR A 843 26.52 -17.16 -20.97
C THR A 843 25.61 -16.12 -20.31
N VAL A 844 26.03 -14.86 -20.38
CA VAL A 844 25.20 -13.66 -20.11
C VAL A 844 24.78 -12.94 -21.40
N ALA A 845 25.15 -13.50 -22.55
CA ALA A 845 24.86 -12.99 -23.88
C ALA A 845 23.74 -13.80 -24.54
N PHE A 846 22.50 -13.47 -24.21
CA PHE A 846 21.32 -14.07 -24.82
C PHE A 846 20.13 -13.12 -24.82
N ALA A 847 19.30 -13.22 -25.87
CA ALA A 847 18.03 -12.52 -25.95
C ALA A 847 16.95 -13.33 -25.21
N HIS A 848 16.53 -12.82 -24.06
CA HIS A 848 15.37 -13.37 -23.34
C HIS A 848 14.09 -13.08 -24.14
N ALA A 849 13.16 -14.03 -24.19
CA ALA A 849 11.93 -13.93 -24.97
C ALA A 849 10.77 -14.61 -24.24
N PRO A 850 9.53 -14.05 -24.33
CA PRO A 850 8.35 -14.66 -23.74
C PRO A 850 7.92 -15.95 -24.45
N THR A 851 8.44 -16.21 -25.65
CA THR A 851 8.24 -17.48 -26.38
C THR A 851 9.60 -17.98 -26.86
N PRO A 852 10.31 -18.79 -26.04
CA PRO A 852 11.64 -19.32 -26.35
C PRO A 852 11.80 -19.89 -27.78
N SER A 853 10.82 -20.61 -28.31
CA SER A 853 10.89 -21.16 -29.68
C SER A 853 10.95 -20.10 -30.77
N GLN A 854 10.56 -18.86 -30.51
CA GLN A 854 10.67 -17.74 -31.46
C GLN A 854 12.02 -17.02 -31.36
N SER A 855 12.81 -17.29 -30.32
CA SER A 855 14.13 -16.68 -30.12
C SER A 855 15.23 -17.52 -30.79
N PRO A 856 16.04 -16.92 -31.70
CA PRO A 856 17.19 -17.60 -32.29
C PRO A 856 18.18 -18.14 -31.24
N THR A 857 18.30 -17.48 -30.10
CA THR A 857 19.22 -17.92 -29.03
C THR A 857 18.77 -19.23 -28.39
N TYR A 858 17.48 -19.37 -28.08
CA TYR A 858 16.95 -20.63 -27.52
C TYR A 858 16.87 -21.74 -28.57
N GLN A 859 16.62 -21.42 -29.85
CA GLN A 859 16.69 -22.40 -30.95
C GLN A 859 18.09 -23.03 -31.06
N THR A 860 19.13 -22.20 -31.09
CA THR A 860 20.52 -22.68 -31.18
C THR A 860 21.01 -23.33 -29.88
N LEU A 861 20.48 -22.93 -28.72
CA LEU A 861 20.68 -23.64 -27.45
C LEU A 861 20.15 -25.07 -27.51
N ALA A 862 18.91 -25.25 -27.98
CA ALA A 862 18.30 -26.56 -28.12
C ALA A 862 19.11 -27.47 -29.07
N GLU A 863 19.60 -26.94 -30.18
CA GLU A 863 20.49 -27.66 -31.09
C GLU A 863 21.83 -28.05 -30.44
N ALA A 864 22.46 -27.13 -29.70
CA ALA A 864 23.72 -27.38 -29.00
C ALA A 864 23.56 -28.46 -27.92
N LEU A 865 22.48 -28.42 -27.13
CA LEU A 865 22.17 -29.43 -26.13
C LEU A 865 21.98 -30.81 -26.75
N VAL A 866 21.18 -30.92 -27.81
CA VAL A 866 20.89 -32.21 -28.45
C VAL A 866 22.13 -32.78 -29.13
N ALA A 867 22.92 -31.95 -29.80
CA ALA A 867 24.16 -32.37 -30.45
C ALA A 867 25.33 -32.59 -29.47
N ARG A 868 25.21 -32.10 -28.23
CA ARG A 868 26.32 -31.94 -27.27
C ARG A 868 27.49 -31.16 -27.85
N GLU A 869 27.20 -30.10 -28.59
CA GLU A 869 28.19 -29.35 -29.37
C GLU A 869 28.07 -27.85 -29.07
N PRO A 870 28.90 -27.28 -28.16
CA PRO A 870 28.83 -25.87 -27.76
C PRO A 870 28.92 -24.89 -28.94
N SER A 871 29.65 -25.23 -30.00
CA SER A 871 29.81 -24.38 -31.19
C SER A 871 28.54 -24.18 -32.01
N ARG A 872 27.45 -24.90 -31.71
CA ARG A 872 26.15 -24.66 -32.33
C ARG A 872 25.34 -23.56 -31.66
N PHE A 873 25.69 -23.18 -30.43
CA PHE A 873 25.03 -22.10 -29.74
C PHE A 873 25.45 -20.74 -30.33
N ALA A 874 24.48 -19.95 -30.76
CA ALA A 874 24.70 -18.58 -31.23
C ALA A 874 24.29 -17.61 -30.11
N PRO A 875 25.26 -16.95 -29.43
CA PRO A 875 24.93 -15.99 -28.38
C PRO A 875 24.13 -14.80 -28.95
N GLY A 876 23.19 -14.31 -28.16
CA GLY A 876 22.44 -13.09 -28.46
C GLY A 876 23.20 -11.83 -28.04
N GLU A 877 22.52 -10.68 -28.03
CA GLU A 877 23.05 -9.48 -27.40
C GLU A 877 23.18 -9.67 -25.89
N SER A 878 24.13 -8.97 -25.27
CA SER A 878 24.29 -9.02 -23.81
C SER A 878 23.15 -8.25 -23.14
N ASN A 879 22.45 -8.92 -22.24
CA ASN A 879 21.40 -8.31 -21.43
C ASN A 879 21.94 -7.28 -20.41
N LEU A 880 23.27 -7.25 -20.17
CA LEU A 880 23.93 -6.26 -19.32
C LEU A 880 23.79 -4.84 -19.87
N ALA A 881 23.66 -4.69 -21.19
CA ALA A 881 23.45 -3.39 -21.83
C ALA A 881 21.99 -2.93 -21.76
N VAL A 882 21.03 -3.85 -21.69
CA VAL A 882 19.58 -3.55 -21.65
C VAL A 882 19.16 -2.99 -20.29
N ALA A 883 19.83 -3.41 -19.21
CA ALA A 883 19.63 -2.86 -17.86
C ALA A 883 19.93 -1.35 -17.77
N LEU A 884 20.65 -0.75 -18.74
CA LEU A 884 21.01 0.66 -18.76
C LEU A 884 20.02 1.55 -19.54
N TYR A 885 19.07 0.98 -20.29
CA TYR A 885 18.28 1.72 -21.30
C TYR A 885 16.77 1.48 -21.27
N VAL A 886 16.17 1.16 -20.11
CA VAL A 886 14.70 1.04 -20.00
C VAL A 886 14.01 2.42 -19.93
N THR A 887 14.30 3.26 -20.93
CA THR A 887 13.52 4.45 -21.30
C THR A 887 12.93 4.32 -22.71
N GLY A 888 13.03 3.14 -23.33
CA GLY A 888 12.38 2.83 -24.60
C GLY A 888 10.93 2.37 -24.41
N PRO A 889 10.01 2.64 -25.37
CA PRO A 889 8.63 2.21 -25.26
C PRO A 889 8.60 0.69 -25.08
N VAL A 890 7.88 0.26 -24.05
CA VAL A 890 7.42 -1.12 -23.86
C VAL A 890 7.03 -1.66 -25.23
N VAL A 891 7.64 -2.76 -25.66
CA VAL A 891 7.19 -3.47 -26.85
C VAL A 891 5.72 -3.80 -26.60
N PRO A 892 4.77 -3.21 -27.34
CA PRO A 892 3.36 -3.51 -27.12
C PRO A 892 3.20 -5.02 -27.32
N ALA A 893 2.41 -5.65 -26.45
CA ALA A 893 1.94 -7.01 -26.67
C ALA A 893 1.52 -7.15 -28.14
N PRO A 894 1.88 -8.25 -28.83
CA PRO A 894 1.49 -8.44 -30.22
C PRO A 894 -0.01 -8.22 -30.34
N ALA A 895 -0.42 -7.29 -31.22
CA ALA A 895 -1.82 -7.00 -31.45
C ALA A 895 -2.55 -8.33 -31.73
N PRO A 896 -3.73 -8.55 -31.12
CA PRO A 896 -4.53 -9.72 -31.42
C PRO A 896 -4.73 -9.78 -32.93
N VAL A 897 -4.44 -10.95 -33.49
CA VAL A 897 -4.59 -11.21 -34.91
C VAL A 897 -6.06 -11.01 -35.25
N ASP A 898 -6.35 -10.02 -36.10
CA ASP A 898 -7.68 -9.68 -36.61
C ASP A 898 -8.30 -10.89 -37.34
N ASP A 899 -8.96 -11.79 -36.62
CA ASP A 899 -9.97 -12.68 -37.18
C ASP A 899 -11.31 -11.92 -37.18
N ALA A 900 -11.50 -11.14 -38.24
CA ALA A 900 -12.75 -10.49 -38.56
C ALA A 900 -13.84 -11.53 -38.83
N ASP A 901 -14.61 -11.90 -37.80
CA ASP A 901 -16.06 -12.17 -37.82
C ASP A 901 -16.53 -12.81 -36.48
N ALA A 902 -16.60 -12.03 -35.40
CA ALA A 902 -17.48 -12.32 -34.25
C ALA A 902 -17.81 -11.03 -33.49
N GLN A 903 -19.08 -10.88 -33.11
CA GLN A 903 -19.71 -9.66 -32.64
C GLN A 903 -19.46 -9.43 -31.14
N ASN A 904 -19.18 -8.16 -30.79
CA ASN A 904 -19.35 -7.49 -29.48
C ASN A 904 -19.63 -8.37 -28.26
N GLU A 905 -18.58 -8.71 -27.49
CA GLU A 905 -18.54 -8.64 -26.02
C GLU A 905 -17.07 -8.33 -25.65
N GLU A 906 -16.83 -7.24 -24.92
CA GLU A 906 -15.50 -6.88 -24.40
C GLU A 906 -15.08 -7.90 -23.34
N PRO A 907 -13.87 -8.48 -23.39
CA PRO A 907 -13.39 -9.33 -22.31
C PRO A 907 -12.87 -8.46 -21.17
N GLU A 908 -13.50 -8.60 -20.00
CA GLU A 908 -12.95 -8.17 -18.71
C GLU A 908 -11.63 -8.94 -18.47
N GLU A 909 -10.52 -8.22 -18.28
CA GLU A 909 -9.26 -8.80 -17.85
C GLU A 909 -9.39 -9.26 -16.39
N PRO A 910 -9.01 -10.50 -16.03
CA PRO A 910 -8.87 -10.90 -14.63
C PRO A 910 -7.55 -10.37 -14.08
N ASP A 911 -7.62 -9.51 -13.07
CA ASP A 911 -6.51 -9.17 -12.18
C ASP A 911 -6.22 -10.40 -11.28
N ASP A 912 -5.14 -11.13 -11.57
CA ASP A 912 -4.66 -12.24 -10.72
C ASP A 912 -3.67 -11.72 -9.67
N ASP A 913 -3.99 -12.03 -8.41
CA ASP A 913 -3.27 -11.71 -7.17
C ASP A 913 -1.96 -12.53 -7.01
N ASP A 914 -0.84 -11.87 -6.65
CA ASP A 914 0.38 -12.52 -6.15
C ASP A 914 0.71 -12.00 -4.72
N ASP A 915 0.31 -12.79 -3.72
CA ASP A 915 0.71 -12.74 -2.30
C ASP A 915 2.04 -13.50 -2.13
N ASP A 916 3.13 -12.83 -1.77
CA ASP A 916 4.38 -13.47 -1.34
C ASP A 916 4.85 -12.90 0.01
N SER A 917 4.52 -13.62 1.08
CA SER A 917 5.12 -13.52 2.41
C SER A 917 6.37 -14.42 2.47
N ASP A 918 7.56 -13.84 2.30
CA ASP A 918 8.84 -14.53 2.56
C ASP A 918 9.27 -14.31 4.03
N ASP A 919 9.09 -15.37 4.81
CA ASP A 919 9.62 -15.66 6.15
C ASP A 919 11.14 -15.89 6.08
N ASP A 920 11.94 -15.09 6.79
CA ASP A 920 13.33 -15.40 7.14
C ASP A 920 13.72 -14.60 8.41
N SER A 921 13.71 -15.30 9.54
CA SER A 921 14.16 -14.85 10.86
C SER A 921 15.64 -15.19 11.05
N ASP A 922 16.51 -14.17 11.01
CA ASP A 922 17.89 -14.28 11.48
C ASP A 922 18.06 -13.50 12.80
N ASP A 923 18.22 -14.29 13.85
CA ASP A 923 18.55 -13.97 15.24
C ASP A 923 20.05 -13.69 15.36
N ASP A 924 20.45 -12.42 15.41
CA ASP A 924 21.79 -11.98 15.81
C ASP A 924 21.68 -10.99 16.98
N SER A 925 21.51 -11.53 18.18
CA SER A 925 21.65 -10.80 19.44
C SER A 925 23.12 -10.79 19.89
N ASP A 926 23.87 -9.79 19.43
CA ASP A 926 25.20 -9.47 19.97
C ASP A 926 25.07 -8.79 21.33
N ASP A 927 25.52 -9.54 22.34
CA ASP A 927 25.64 -9.22 23.76
C ASP A 927 26.88 -8.33 24.01
N ASP A 928 26.69 -7.01 24.04
CA ASP A 928 27.66 -6.05 24.59
C ASP A 928 27.10 -5.42 25.89
N SER A 929 27.27 -6.17 26.97
CA SER A 929 27.02 -5.71 28.34
C SER A 929 28.23 -4.92 28.89
N ASP A 930 28.27 -3.62 28.59
CA ASP A 930 29.11 -2.67 29.34
C ASP A 930 28.47 -2.35 30.69
N SER A 931 29.00 -3.00 31.73
CA SER A 931 28.70 -2.74 33.13
C SER A 931 29.50 -1.54 33.65
N ASP A 932 28.89 -0.36 33.67
CA ASP A 932 29.35 0.76 34.50
C ASP A 932 28.55 0.81 35.81
N ASP A 933 29.19 0.25 36.83
CA ASP A 933 29.46 0.85 38.14
C ASP A 933 28.76 2.20 38.39
N ASP A 934 27.78 2.23 39.30
CA ASP A 934 27.73 3.28 40.30
C ASP A 934 26.92 2.84 41.54
N SER A 935 27.66 2.92 42.64
CA SER A 935 27.33 2.78 44.04
C SER A 935 26.23 3.71 44.55
N ASP A 936 25.49 3.25 45.56
CA ASP A 936 25.10 3.96 46.80
C ASP A 936 24.12 3.04 47.56
N ASP A 937 24.52 2.28 48.59
CA ASP A 937 24.79 2.72 49.97
C ASP A 937 23.73 3.69 50.52
N ASP A 938 22.71 3.16 51.21
CA ASP A 938 22.61 3.33 52.67
C ASP A 938 21.24 2.90 53.25
N SER A 939 21.34 2.42 54.49
CA SER A 939 20.35 2.43 55.57
C SER A 939 19.25 1.35 55.66
N ASP A 940 19.53 0.37 56.53
CA ASP A 940 18.87 0.18 57.84
C ASP A 940 17.40 0.64 57.95
N ASP A 941 16.47 -0.25 58.33
CA ASP A 941 16.26 -0.68 59.72
C ASP A 941 15.04 -1.62 59.89
N ALA A 942 15.22 -2.61 60.77
CA ALA A 942 14.31 -3.30 61.70
C ALA A 942 12.80 -3.49 61.35
N THR A 943 12.19 -4.68 61.44
CA THR A 943 12.18 -5.70 62.49
C THR A 943 11.50 -6.95 61.96
#